data_AF-I5AUY8-F1
#
_entry.id   AF-I5AUY8-F1
#
_cell.length_a   1.000
_cell.length_b   1.000
_cell.length_c   1.000
_cell.angle_alpha   90.00
_cell.angle_beta   90.00
_cell.angle_gamma   90.00
#
_symmetry.space_group_name_H-M   'P 1'
#
loop_
_entity.id
_entity.type
_entity.pdbx_description
1 polymer ?
#
loop_
_entity_poly.entity_id
_entity_poly.type
_entity_poly.pdbx_seq_one_letter_code
_entity_poly.pdbx_strand_id
1 'polypeptide(L)'
;MGKKKILSMLLASAMTLSTAPAMTVQTSADMDVNVSSDKEVKGTEIDTTQVQGVPAPQSGDIYASPNGKGSGASASDPTSVVNALKNVKAGHTVWLAAGTYKFSSSLKIESGSSGTASASKNVYPLNGGTVVFDFSGQSVGDSNRGVILDSDYWHFYGFEIRNAGDNGMLLAGNHNVIERMIFNDNEDTGLQVSKYKSNWPSYNLIKNCTSKNNCDKKTMENADGFAAKLTCGEGNVFDGCISHNNSDDGWDLFAKPATGPIGVVTIKNCVAFRNGRTEYGEGTQSCDGNGFKLGGSGVGSAHVVDNCLAFENLHCGFTDNNNPKLERMSNCTAYNNGLDAKPNFSVYRCTDDGCDFSNTISFYDDGLSERKMATASAGLTGSKIENDKYVGTFRNGIYYNSGYLAVTEKIAATNGMKKGNAVQLSNSDFISVKAPAKGTDFDKAWRNDDGSVNVHGFMQVNPQSAFAGYEGAKFGTDSTQPTTAPTKTPTKAPTQKPTNAPTKTPTQKPTTAPTKAPTKAPTAAPTTKPANGDVYVSPNGRGSGTSAYDPMSIADAVEAVTPGHTIWLLEGTYSFDSSLVIGNTNNGTPSAPKTIRNYDGGRVVFDFSGESYDPSSRGVVLDGDYWHFYGFEITKAGDNGMLLSGNNNVIERMVFNDNRDTGLQLSRYDTKAVSMDDWPANNLVLNCTSLNNCDEKSMENADGFAAKLTCGEGNVFYGCIAHNNSDDGWDLYAKPATGPIGAVKIQNCVAYRNGRTEDGRGGDSCDGNGFKLGGSGVGSPHTVDNCLAFENIHCGFTDNNNPKLESLSNCTAYNNGLDKKPNFSLYRCTDDGCDFKNIISYYDENLTLRQAAAQAVGLNGTSTDNDKFVGTFENGVYLQEKWLAIKDKVKAENSMKLGTQINPTNSDFVSLASPANGVDIDQIWRNEDGSLNLHGFMQVKANGQLASYKGAQLSSDYVQPTVKPTKVPTAAPTATPTAKPTKAPTATPTPKPTKAPTATPTAKPTKAPTATPKPTTAPRKRKAYRDLDIDGMISSGGRLKNGYASICTLV
;
A
#
# COMPACT_ATOMS: atom_id res chain seq x y z
N MET A 1 -61.72 -46.21 -13.02
CA MET A 1 -62.70 -47.23 -12.56
C MET A 1 -62.38 -47.60 -11.10
N GLY A 2 -63.25 -48.35 -10.39
CA GLY A 2 -63.06 -48.71 -8.96
C GLY A 2 -61.97 -49.77 -8.70
N LYS A 3 -61.74 -50.25 -7.46
CA LYS A 3 -62.45 -50.15 -6.15
C LYS A 3 -61.36 -50.06 -5.05
N LYS A 4 -61.45 -49.40 -3.88
CA LYS A 4 -62.52 -49.11 -2.90
C LYS A 4 -62.87 -50.28 -1.93
N LYS A 5 -62.23 -50.32 -0.75
CA LYS A 5 -62.80 -50.48 0.64
C LYS A 5 -61.65 -50.75 1.68
N ILE A 6 -61.61 -50.28 2.96
CA ILE A 6 -62.57 -50.13 4.10
C ILE A 6 -62.71 -51.45 4.92
N LEU A 7 -62.71 -51.51 6.26
CA LEU A 7 -62.54 -50.50 7.36
C LEU A 7 -62.61 -51.19 8.76
N SER A 8 -62.14 -50.54 9.84
CA SER A 8 -62.42 -50.81 11.28
C SER A 8 -61.91 -52.16 11.85
N MET A 9 -61.84 -52.43 13.16
CA MET A 9 -62.30 -51.79 14.42
C MET A 9 -61.14 -51.82 15.46
N LEU A 10 -61.18 -51.32 16.70
CA LEU A 10 -61.86 -50.27 17.49
C LEU A 10 -61.38 -50.54 18.96
N LEU A 11 -61.49 -49.58 19.88
CA LEU A 11 -60.88 -49.57 21.22
C LEU A 11 -61.27 -50.74 22.16
N ALA A 12 -60.33 -51.08 23.06
CA ALA A 12 -60.61 -51.48 24.44
C ALA A 12 -59.57 -50.81 25.38
N SER A 13 -60.00 -50.25 26.52
CA SER A 13 -59.17 -49.36 27.36
C SER A 13 -59.19 -49.73 28.85
N ALA A 14 -58.02 -49.73 29.49
CA ALA A 14 -57.79 -49.59 30.93
C ALA A 14 -56.31 -49.19 31.16
N MET A 15 -55.95 -47.91 31.26
CA MET A 15 -56.01 -47.04 32.44
C MET A 15 -55.33 -47.57 33.72
N THR A 16 -54.06 -47.18 33.91
CA THR A 16 -53.58 -46.38 35.07
C THR A 16 -52.24 -45.68 34.73
N LEU A 17 -51.87 -44.64 35.49
CA LEU A 17 -50.72 -43.76 35.20
C LEU A 17 -49.55 -43.94 36.18
N SER A 18 -48.33 -44.06 35.65
CA SER A 18 -47.07 -43.39 36.08
C SER A 18 -45.90 -44.01 35.27
N THR A 19 -44.94 -43.35 34.61
CA THR A 19 -44.23 -42.05 34.72
C THR A 19 -43.30 -41.91 35.92
N ALA A 20 -41.99 -41.80 35.66
CA ALA A 20 -40.88 -41.85 36.63
C ALA A 20 -40.68 -43.26 37.26
N PRO A 21 -39.55 -43.56 37.95
CA PRO A 21 -38.43 -42.69 38.33
C PRO A 21 -37.02 -43.23 37.99
N ALA A 22 -35.99 -42.52 38.48
CA ALA A 22 -34.60 -42.97 38.54
C ALA A 22 -34.20 -43.34 39.97
N MET A 23 -33.23 -44.27 40.11
CA MET A 23 -32.31 -44.52 41.24
C MET A 23 -31.26 -45.53 40.72
N THR A 24 -29.94 -45.43 40.92
CA THR A 24 -29.11 -45.10 42.11
C THR A 24 -29.12 -46.19 43.17
N VAL A 25 -27.93 -46.71 43.52
CA VAL A 25 -27.45 -47.24 44.84
C VAL A 25 -26.32 -48.27 44.61
N GLN A 26 -25.31 -48.50 45.48
CA GLN A 26 -24.45 -47.69 46.39
C GLN A 26 -23.43 -48.68 47.03
N THR A 27 -22.47 -48.17 47.83
CA THR A 27 -21.50 -48.90 48.71
C THR A 27 -20.38 -49.66 47.99
N SER A 28 -19.16 -49.80 48.54
CA SER A 28 -18.50 -49.25 49.76
C SER A 28 -17.14 -48.63 49.38
N ALA A 29 -16.58 -47.61 50.05
CA ALA A 29 -16.00 -47.58 51.42
C ALA A 29 -14.92 -48.68 51.62
N ASP A 30 -13.71 -48.41 52.15
CA ASP A 30 -13.31 -47.53 53.27
C ASP A 30 -11.85 -47.00 53.21
N MET A 31 -11.52 -46.02 54.09
CA MET A 31 -10.23 -45.74 54.82
C MET A 31 -8.85 -45.83 54.10
N ASP A 32 -7.83 -45.01 54.35
CA ASP A 32 -7.56 -43.80 55.17
C ASP A 32 -6.35 -43.06 54.49
N VAL A 33 -6.02 -41.79 54.74
CA VAL A 33 -5.23 -41.27 55.89
C VAL A 33 -5.24 -39.73 55.87
N ASN A 34 -4.93 -39.10 57.01
CA ASN A 34 -5.20 -37.71 57.35
C ASN A 34 -3.94 -36.79 57.39
N VAL A 35 -4.13 -35.47 57.23
CA VAL A 35 -3.21 -34.32 57.53
C VAL A 35 -1.81 -34.21 56.87
N SER A 36 -1.59 -33.11 56.12
CA SER A 36 -0.53 -32.07 56.35
C SER A 36 -0.49 -31.07 55.17
N SER A 37 -0.96 -29.83 55.35
CA SER A 37 -0.23 -28.63 55.80
C SER A 37 0.85 -28.10 54.82
N ASP A 38 0.56 -26.92 54.26
CA ASP A 38 1.45 -25.88 53.73
C ASP A 38 2.49 -26.20 52.65
N LYS A 39 2.37 -25.47 51.53
CA LYS A 39 3.29 -24.36 51.27
C LYS A 39 2.77 -23.35 50.24
N GLU A 40 3.05 -22.08 50.48
CA GLU A 40 3.11 -21.07 49.43
C GLU A 40 4.20 -21.46 48.41
N VAL A 41 3.85 -21.51 47.13
CA VAL A 41 4.88 -21.44 46.07
C VAL A 41 5.16 -19.96 45.82
N LYS A 42 6.31 -19.49 46.31
CA LYS A 42 6.78 -18.13 46.04
C LYS A 42 7.02 -17.93 44.54
N GLY A 43 6.81 -16.70 44.08
CA GLY A 43 6.69 -16.37 42.68
C GLY A 43 7.83 -16.87 41.79
N THR A 44 7.44 -17.44 40.65
CA THR A 44 8.22 -17.39 39.42
C THR A 44 8.41 -15.94 38.99
N GLU A 45 9.49 -15.66 38.26
CA GLU A 45 9.92 -14.30 37.92
C GLU A 45 8.87 -13.55 37.08
N ILE A 46 8.71 -12.26 37.34
CA ILE A 46 7.83 -11.39 36.56
C ILE A 46 8.55 -11.04 35.26
N ASP A 47 8.02 -11.49 34.14
CA ASP A 47 8.39 -10.94 32.84
C ASP A 47 7.94 -9.47 32.78
N THR A 48 8.89 -8.57 32.56
CA THR A 48 8.65 -7.12 32.47
C THR A 48 8.62 -6.61 31.04
N THR A 49 8.58 -7.49 30.03
CA THR A 49 8.46 -7.08 28.63
C THR A 49 7.07 -6.50 28.36
N GLN A 50 7.04 -5.27 27.85
CA GLN A 50 5.85 -4.72 27.22
C GLN A 50 5.66 -5.44 25.88
N VAL A 51 4.46 -5.99 25.63
CA VAL A 51 4.14 -6.61 24.34
C VAL A 51 4.31 -5.57 23.23
N GLN A 52 5.07 -5.90 22.19
CA GLN A 52 5.45 -4.95 21.15
C GLN A 52 4.20 -4.39 20.44
N GLY A 53 4.07 -3.06 20.44
CA GLY A 53 2.90 -2.34 19.91
C GLY A 53 1.82 -2.00 20.94
N VAL A 54 1.80 -2.65 22.11
CA VAL A 54 0.88 -2.30 23.20
C VAL A 54 1.44 -1.11 24.00
N PRO A 55 0.67 -0.02 24.20
CA PRO A 55 1.14 1.16 24.93
C PRO A 55 1.22 0.92 26.45
N ALA A 56 2.13 1.63 27.12
CA ALA A 56 2.25 1.57 28.57
C ALA A 56 1.00 2.14 29.29
N PRO A 57 0.62 1.61 30.48
CA PRO A 57 -0.49 2.15 31.26
C PRO A 57 -0.34 3.64 31.60
N GLN A 58 -1.41 4.41 31.44
CA GLN A 58 -1.45 5.86 31.60
C GLN A 58 -2.46 6.31 32.68
N SER A 59 -2.38 7.59 33.07
CA SER A 59 -3.36 8.20 33.98
C SER A 59 -4.75 8.25 33.34
N GLY A 60 -5.77 7.71 34.02
CA GLY A 60 -7.15 7.64 33.52
C GLY A 60 -7.57 6.28 32.96
N ASP A 61 -6.62 5.35 32.78
CA ASP A 61 -6.91 3.93 32.54
C ASP A 61 -7.53 3.26 33.77
N ILE A 62 -8.22 2.13 33.57
CA ILE A 62 -8.91 1.39 34.65
C ILE A 62 -8.39 -0.04 34.74
N TYR A 63 -7.97 -0.45 35.92
CA TYR A 63 -7.47 -1.79 36.19
C TYR A 63 -8.60 -2.70 36.69
N ALA A 64 -8.68 -3.91 36.13
CA ALA A 64 -9.67 -4.91 36.51
C ALA A 64 -9.05 -6.28 36.73
N SER A 65 -9.60 -7.08 37.63
CA SER A 65 -9.15 -8.46 37.91
C SER A 65 -10.33 -9.42 38.11
N PRO A 66 -10.14 -10.74 38.01
CA PRO A 66 -11.23 -11.72 38.17
C PRO A 66 -12.00 -11.61 39.49
N ASN A 67 -11.35 -11.11 40.55
CA ASN A 67 -11.93 -10.92 41.88
C ASN A 67 -12.00 -9.43 42.29
N GLY A 68 -11.87 -8.51 41.33
CA GLY A 68 -11.72 -7.08 41.58
C GLY A 68 -12.95 -6.43 42.24
N LYS A 69 -12.69 -5.70 43.33
CA LYS A 69 -13.69 -5.00 44.17
C LYS A 69 -13.28 -3.56 44.51
N GLY A 70 -12.11 -3.14 44.02
CA GLY A 70 -11.53 -1.81 44.25
C GLY A 70 -12.13 -0.71 43.37
N SER A 71 -11.52 0.47 43.42
CA SER A 71 -11.87 1.60 42.57
C SER A 71 -11.50 1.40 41.10
N GLY A 72 -10.49 0.55 40.83
CA GLY A 72 -9.88 0.38 39.51
C GLY A 72 -8.80 1.40 39.19
N ALA A 73 -8.41 2.27 40.13
CA ALA A 73 -7.42 3.33 39.90
C ALA A 73 -5.94 2.84 39.83
N SER A 74 -5.66 1.59 40.21
CA SER A 74 -4.33 0.98 40.10
C SER A 74 -4.40 -0.54 39.98
N ALA A 75 -3.32 -1.17 39.51
CA ALA A 75 -3.18 -2.63 39.48
C ALA A 75 -3.28 -3.28 40.89
N SER A 76 -3.03 -2.51 41.96
CA SER A 76 -3.16 -2.94 43.35
C SER A 76 -4.56 -2.70 43.96
N ASP A 77 -5.42 -1.92 43.30
CA ASP A 77 -6.82 -1.69 43.68
C ASP A 77 -7.79 -1.94 42.49
N PRO A 78 -7.76 -3.14 41.87
CA PRO A 78 -8.53 -3.43 40.65
C PRO A 78 -10.02 -3.56 40.93
N THR A 79 -10.85 -3.04 40.01
CA THR A 79 -12.32 -3.20 40.04
C THR A 79 -12.78 -4.41 39.22
N SER A 80 -14.09 -4.64 39.10
CA SER A 80 -14.62 -5.71 38.24
C SER A 80 -14.55 -5.30 36.77
N VAL A 81 -14.36 -6.24 35.84
CA VAL A 81 -14.27 -5.94 34.40
C VAL A 81 -15.55 -5.27 33.86
N VAL A 82 -16.73 -5.64 34.39
CA VAL A 82 -18.02 -4.99 34.08
C VAL A 82 -18.02 -3.51 34.49
N ASN A 83 -17.46 -3.19 35.68
CA ASN A 83 -17.32 -1.80 36.11
C ASN A 83 -16.30 -1.05 35.26
N ALA A 84 -15.19 -1.68 34.87
CA ALA A 84 -14.15 -1.03 34.07
C ALA A 84 -14.66 -0.68 32.66
N LEU A 85 -15.27 -1.63 31.95
CA LEU A 85 -15.82 -1.42 30.60
C LEU A 85 -16.96 -0.38 30.59
N LYS A 86 -17.72 -0.27 31.69
CA LYS A 86 -18.75 0.77 31.84
C LYS A 86 -18.19 2.18 32.05
N ASN A 87 -17.04 2.31 32.70
CA ASN A 87 -16.50 3.62 33.13
C ASN A 87 -15.28 4.09 32.33
N VAL A 88 -14.67 3.23 31.50
CA VAL A 88 -13.53 3.60 30.65
C VAL A 88 -13.94 4.66 29.61
N LYS A 89 -13.09 5.68 29.49
CA LYS A 89 -13.29 6.82 28.59
C LYS A 89 -12.61 6.58 27.25
N ALA A 90 -13.07 7.28 26.21
CA ALA A 90 -12.40 7.31 24.92
C ALA A 90 -10.90 7.64 25.08
N GLY A 91 -10.02 6.87 24.45
CA GLY A 91 -8.57 7.02 24.52
C GLY A 91 -7.89 6.36 25.73
N HIS A 92 -8.64 5.64 26.56
CA HIS A 92 -8.14 4.94 27.75
C HIS A 92 -8.33 3.42 27.68
N THR A 93 -7.54 2.72 28.48
CA THR A 93 -7.44 1.26 28.49
C THR A 93 -8.07 0.64 29.74
N VAL A 94 -8.79 -0.47 29.55
CA VAL A 94 -9.10 -1.43 30.61
C VAL A 94 -7.96 -2.45 30.67
N TRP A 95 -7.18 -2.38 31.75
CA TRP A 95 -6.06 -3.28 32.02
C TRP A 95 -6.53 -4.52 32.78
N LEU A 96 -6.49 -5.67 32.11
CA LEU A 96 -6.93 -6.96 32.64
C LEU A 96 -5.76 -7.69 33.32
N ALA A 97 -5.82 -7.85 34.64
CA ALA A 97 -4.89 -8.70 35.37
C ALA A 97 -5.10 -10.18 34.98
N ALA A 98 -4.00 -10.93 34.89
CA ALA A 98 -4.01 -12.33 34.47
C ALA A 98 -5.01 -13.20 35.28
N GLY A 99 -5.66 -14.14 34.58
CA GLY A 99 -6.58 -15.12 35.16
C GLY A 99 -7.91 -15.26 34.41
N THR A 100 -8.77 -16.12 34.96
CA THR A 100 -10.08 -16.47 34.36
C THR A 100 -11.20 -15.63 34.97
N TYR A 101 -11.77 -14.72 34.18
CA TYR A 101 -12.96 -13.96 34.51
C TYR A 101 -14.19 -14.82 34.20
N LYS A 102 -15.01 -15.14 35.20
CA LYS A 102 -16.16 -16.03 35.04
C LYS A 102 -17.47 -15.25 34.89
N PHE A 103 -18.29 -15.65 33.93
CA PHE A 103 -19.56 -15.01 33.61
C PHE A 103 -20.72 -16.02 33.60
N SER A 104 -21.92 -15.53 33.92
CA SER A 104 -23.19 -16.26 33.81
C SER A 104 -24.21 -15.55 32.91
N SER A 105 -23.76 -14.52 32.20
CA SER A 105 -24.58 -13.66 31.34
C SER A 105 -23.67 -12.85 30.41
N SER A 106 -24.22 -12.40 29.27
CA SER A 106 -23.49 -11.63 28.26
C SER A 106 -22.83 -10.38 28.82
N LEU A 107 -21.57 -10.16 28.46
CA LEU A 107 -20.85 -8.92 28.67
C LEU A 107 -21.23 -7.92 27.57
N LYS A 108 -22.11 -6.96 27.89
CA LYS A 108 -22.69 -6.03 26.91
C LYS A 108 -22.00 -4.66 26.95
N ILE A 109 -21.51 -4.23 25.80
CA ILE A 109 -21.01 -2.88 25.53
C ILE A 109 -22.00 -2.24 24.55
N GLU A 110 -22.89 -1.40 25.06
CA GLU A 110 -23.96 -0.78 24.28
C GLU A 110 -23.50 0.47 23.52
N SER A 111 -24.20 0.82 22.44
CA SER A 111 -23.87 1.93 21.51
C SER A 111 -23.61 3.30 22.16
N GLY A 112 -24.12 3.56 23.36
CA GLY A 112 -23.79 4.75 24.14
C GLY A 112 -22.36 4.78 24.73
N SER A 113 -21.56 3.74 24.53
CA SER A 113 -20.23 3.58 25.12
C SER A 113 -19.07 3.63 24.11
N SER A 114 -19.27 4.20 22.91
CA SER A 114 -18.23 4.21 21.87
C SER A 114 -16.98 4.98 22.27
N GLY A 115 -15.84 4.62 21.67
CA GLY A 115 -14.67 5.49 21.58
C GLY A 115 -14.86 6.57 20.51
N THR A 116 -13.77 7.11 20.00
CA THR A 116 -13.76 7.90 18.75
C THR A 116 -12.62 7.46 17.85
N ALA A 117 -12.65 7.86 16.57
CA ALA A 117 -11.58 7.54 15.62
C ALA A 117 -10.17 7.97 16.08
N SER A 118 -10.06 9.01 16.91
CA SER A 118 -8.78 9.48 17.47
C SER A 118 -8.54 9.00 18.91
N ALA A 119 -9.50 8.32 19.52
CA ALA A 119 -9.49 7.91 20.92
C ALA A 119 -10.33 6.63 21.14
N SER A 120 -9.88 5.51 20.57
CA SER A 120 -10.46 4.19 20.82
C SER A 120 -10.47 3.83 22.31
N LYS A 121 -11.42 2.97 22.71
CA LYS A 121 -11.46 2.37 24.05
C LYS A 121 -10.83 0.98 24.02
N ASN A 122 -9.85 0.75 24.88
CA ASN A 122 -8.99 -0.42 24.75
C ASN A 122 -9.25 -1.45 25.86
N VAL A 123 -9.07 -2.73 25.56
CA VAL A 123 -9.27 -3.85 26.49
C VAL A 123 -8.09 -4.82 26.35
N TYR A 124 -7.07 -4.66 27.20
CA TYR A 124 -5.76 -5.29 27.05
C TYR A 124 -5.33 -6.05 28.31
N PRO A 125 -4.64 -7.21 28.19
CA PRO A 125 -3.92 -7.83 29.29
C PRO A 125 -2.82 -6.93 29.85
N LEU A 126 -2.82 -6.78 31.19
CA LEU A 126 -1.75 -6.10 31.90
C LEU A 126 -0.47 -6.93 31.82
N ASN A 127 0.61 -6.32 31.32
CA ASN A 127 1.94 -6.93 31.18
C ASN A 127 1.92 -8.28 30.42
N GLY A 128 1.08 -8.42 29.39
CA GLY A 128 0.99 -9.63 28.56
C GLY A 128 0.45 -10.87 29.29
N GLY A 129 -0.11 -10.74 30.49
CA GLY A 129 -0.56 -11.87 31.30
C GLY A 129 -1.71 -12.66 30.67
N THR A 130 -1.74 -13.98 30.84
CA THR A 130 -2.80 -14.82 30.28
C THR A 130 -4.18 -14.46 30.86
N VAL A 131 -5.12 -14.07 30.00
CA VAL A 131 -6.49 -13.69 30.37
C VAL A 131 -7.49 -14.57 29.62
N VAL A 132 -8.54 -15.00 30.32
CA VAL A 132 -9.64 -15.80 29.76
C VAL A 132 -10.97 -15.24 30.25
N PHE A 133 -11.88 -14.95 29.33
CA PHE A 133 -13.30 -14.70 29.63
C PHE A 133 -14.06 -16.01 29.44
N ASP A 134 -14.47 -16.61 30.56
CA ASP A 134 -15.07 -17.94 30.60
C ASP A 134 -16.56 -17.83 30.94
N PHE A 135 -17.39 -18.10 29.94
CA PHE A 135 -18.85 -17.97 30.03
C PHE A 135 -19.54 -19.27 30.48
N SER A 136 -18.80 -20.28 31.00
CA SER A 136 -19.36 -21.58 31.39
C SER A 136 -20.42 -21.56 32.52
N GLY A 137 -20.75 -20.39 33.09
CA GLY A 137 -21.89 -20.19 33.99
C GLY A 137 -23.17 -19.73 33.29
N GLN A 138 -23.12 -19.49 31.99
CA GLN A 138 -24.22 -19.03 31.14
C GLN A 138 -24.98 -20.23 30.57
N SER A 139 -26.30 -20.11 30.39
CA SER A 139 -27.10 -21.15 29.76
C SER A 139 -27.01 -21.09 28.23
N VAL A 140 -27.12 -22.24 27.57
CA VAL A 140 -27.22 -22.32 26.11
C VAL A 140 -28.54 -21.72 25.62
N GLY A 141 -28.52 -20.97 24.51
CA GLY A 141 -29.70 -20.47 23.81
C GLY A 141 -29.44 -19.18 23.04
N ASP A 142 -30.17 -19.00 21.94
CA ASP A 142 -30.02 -18.09 20.78
C ASP A 142 -29.96 -16.56 21.06
N SER A 143 -29.69 -16.13 22.31
CA SER A 143 -29.41 -14.75 22.71
C SER A 143 -28.28 -14.61 23.74
N ASN A 144 -27.68 -15.72 24.17
CA ASN A 144 -26.71 -15.81 25.26
C ASN A 144 -25.26 -15.70 24.77
N ARG A 145 -24.98 -14.70 23.91
CA ARG A 145 -23.61 -14.42 23.45
C ARG A 145 -22.69 -14.13 24.63
N GLY A 146 -21.40 -14.43 24.47
CA GLY A 146 -20.37 -14.07 25.45
C GLY A 146 -20.20 -12.56 25.54
N VAL A 147 -19.59 -11.96 24.52
CA VAL A 147 -19.49 -10.50 24.38
C VAL A 147 -20.49 -9.99 23.34
N ILE A 148 -21.18 -8.88 23.64
CA ILE A 148 -21.95 -8.11 22.65
C ILE A 148 -21.36 -6.71 22.56
N LEU A 149 -20.71 -6.42 21.44
CA LEU A 149 -20.08 -5.13 21.15
C LEU A 149 -20.95 -4.37 20.14
N ASP A 150 -21.98 -3.70 20.67
CA ASP A 150 -22.99 -2.89 19.98
C ASP A 150 -22.52 -1.41 19.85
N SER A 151 -21.21 -1.19 19.80
CA SER A 151 -20.55 0.11 20.03
C SER A 151 -19.27 0.22 19.19
N ASP A 152 -18.82 1.45 18.93
CA ASP A 152 -17.81 1.78 17.93
C ASP A 152 -16.46 2.15 18.55
N TYR A 153 -15.38 2.02 17.77
CA TYR A 153 -14.01 2.41 18.16
C TYR A 153 -13.53 1.75 19.47
N TRP A 154 -13.69 0.43 19.59
CA TRP A 154 -13.05 -0.38 20.63
C TRP A 154 -11.89 -1.21 20.07
N HIS A 155 -10.83 -1.39 20.86
CA HIS A 155 -9.72 -2.30 20.57
C HIS A 155 -9.64 -3.40 21.62
N PHE A 156 -9.97 -4.63 21.22
CA PHE A 156 -9.78 -5.84 22.02
C PHE A 156 -8.48 -6.52 21.58
N TYR A 157 -7.56 -6.80 22.50
CA TYR A 157 -6.24 -7.35 22.16
C TYR A 157 -5.87 -8.56 23.02
N GLY A 158 -5.54 -9.70 22.41
CA GLY A 158 -4.65 -10.69 23.01
C GLY A 158 -5.20 -11.56 24.15
N PHE A 159 -6.50 -11.90 24.18
CA PHE A 159 -7.06 -12.82 25.18
C PHE A 159 -8.13 -13.79 24.65
N GLU A 160 -8.48 -14.81 25.46
CA GLU A 160 -9.45 -15.86 25.10
C GLU A 160 -10.88 -15.49 25.53
N ILE A 161 -11.87 -15.75 24.67
CA ILE A 161 -13.30 -15.77 24.96
C ILE A 161 -13.83 -17.18 24.66
N ARG A 162 -14.45 -17.82 25.66
CA ARG A 162 -14.88 -19.22 25.56
C ARG A 162 -16.14 -19.59 26.32
N ASN A 163 -16.68 -20.77 26.01
CA ASN A 163 -17.83 -21.39 26.68
C ASN A 163 -19.09 -20.51 26.69
N ALA A 164 -19.27 -19.61 25.71
CA ALA A 164 -20.50 -18.84 25.56
C ALA A 164 -21.69 -19.74 25.19
N GLY A 165 -22.89 -19.39 25.65
CA GLY A 165 -24.12 -20.14 25.38
C GLY A 165 -24.75 -19.89 24.01
N ASP A 166 -24.04 -19.18 23.14
CA ASP A 166 -24.36 -18.69 21.79
C ASP A 166 -22.98 -18.18 21.26
N ASN A 167 -22.95 -17.23 20.32
CA ASN A 167 -21.69 -16.71 19.77
C ASN A 167 -20.70 -16.24 20.86
N GLY A 168 -19.40 -16.53 20.70
CA GLY A 168 -18.35 -16.04 21.59
C GLY A 168 -18.33 -14.50 21.64
N MET A 169 -18.33 -13.86 20.47
CA MET A 169 -18.57 -12.42 20.30
C MET A 169 -19.60 -12.14 19.19
N LEU A 170 -20.58 -11.30 19.49
CA LEU A 170 -21.36 -10.56 18.49
C LEU A 170 -20.78 -9.15 18.34
N LEU A 171 -20.17 -8.90 17.19
CA LEU A 171 -19.65 -7.59 16.78
C LEU A 171 -20.72 -6.86 15.96
N ALA A 172 -21.27 -5.78 16.51
CA ALA A 172 -22.43 -5.06 15.98
C ALA A 172 -22.23 -3.54 15.80
N GLY A 173 -21.17 -2.97 16.38
CA GLY A 173 -20.72 -1.60 16.10
C GLY A 173 -19.70 -1.51 14.95
N ASN A 174 -19.12 -0.32 14.78
CA ASN A 174 -18.29 0.03 13.62
C ASN A 174 -16.85 0.43 14.03
N HIS A 175 -15.90 0.33 13.10
CA HIS A 175 -14.51 0.78 13.31
C HIS A 175 -13.84 0.16 14.56
N ASN A 176 -14.22 -1.04 14.95
CA ASN A 176 -13.59 -1.77 16.05
C ASN A 176 -12.41 -2.60 15.54
N VAL A 177 -11.39 -2.76 16.38
CA VAL A 177 -10.24 -3.63 16.14
C VAL A 177 -10.32 -4.80 17.11
N ILE A 178 -10.44 -6.01 16.57
CA ILE A 178 -10.42 -7.27 17.32
C ILE A 178 -9.13 -7.98 16.93
N GLU A 179 -8.12 -7.96 17.81
CA GLU A 179 -6.75 -8.34 17.47
C GLU A 179 -6.17 -9.42 18.39
N ARG A 180 -5.56 -10.46 17.82
CA ARG A 180 -4.95 -11.59 18.58
C ARG A 180 -5.89 -12.23 19.61
N MET A 181 -7.20 -12.16 19.36
CA MET A 181 -8.22 -12.77 20.19
C MET A 181 -8.38 -14.26 19.84
N ILE A 182 -8.66 -15.08 20.85
CA ILE A 182 -8.98 -16.50 20.67
C ILE A 182 -10.45 -16.74 21.01
N PHE A 183 -11.20 -17.32 20.09
CA PHE A 183 -12.59 -17.71 20.27
C PHE A 183 -12.68 -19.24 20.29
N ASN A 184 -12.98 -19.83 21.44
CA ASN A 184 -12.79 -21.26 21.68
C ASN A 184 -14.01 -21.89 22.38
N ASP A 185 -14.38 -23.12 22.03
CA ASP A 185 -15.39 -23.93 22.74
C ASP A 185 -16.76 -23.23 22.98
N ASN A 186 -17.23 -22.34 22.10
CA ASN A 186 -18.53 -21.66 22.25
C ASN A 186 -19.68 -22.48 21.63
N GLU A 187 -20.91 -22.31 22.13
CA GLU A 187 -22.11 -23.07 21.70
C GLU A 187 -22.82 -22.47 20.45
N ASP A 188 -22.22 -21.45 19.83
CA ASP A 188 -22.44 -21.02 18.44
C ASP A 188 -21.14 -20.33 17.95
N THR A 189 -21.16 -19.72 16.77
CA THR A 189 -20.03 -19.09 16.06
C THR A 189 -19.07 -18.31 16.96
N GLY A 190 -17.75 -18.53 16.81
CA GLY A 190 -16.73 -17.90 17.66
C GLY A 190 -16.78 -16.37 17.66
N LEU A 191 -16.75 -15.74 16.48
CA LEU A 191 -17.06 -14.31 16.30
C LEU A 191 -17.99 -14.10 15.09
N GLN A 192 -19.12 -13.44 15.33
CA GLN A 192 -20.08 -13.05 14.29
C GLN A 192 -20.16 -11.52 14.16
N VAL A 193 -19.98 -11.02 12.94
CA VAL A 193 -20.19 -9.62 12.53
C VAL A 193 -21.61 -9.49 11.95
N SER A 194 -22.56 -8.99 12.75
CA SER A 194 -23.95 -8.77 12.31
C SER A 194 -24.68 -7.77 13.22
N LYS A 195 -25.79 -7.20 12.75
CA LYS A 195 -26.57 -6.22 13.51
C LYS A 195 -27.16 -6.80 14.80
N TYR A 196 -26.91 -6.16 15.94
CA TYR A 196 -27.65 -6.41 17.18
C TYR A 196 -28.99 -5.64 17.25
N LYS A 197 -28.98 -4.30 17.07
CA LYS A 197 -30.17 -3.44 17.16
C LYS A 197 -30.52 -2.75 15.84
N SER A 198 -29.78 -1.68 15.50
CA SER A 198 -30.14 -0.71 14.45
C SER A 198 -29.27 -0.77 13.20
N ASN A 199 -27.96 -0.57 13.34
CA ASN A 199 -27.04 -0.41 12.20
C ASN A 199 -26.38 -1.73 11.82
N TRP A 200 -25.91 -1.84 10.57
CA TRP A 200 -25.09 -2.97 10.13
C TRP A 200 -23.62 -2.66 10.45
N PRO A 201 -22.91 -3.50 11.24
CA PRO A 201 -21.50 -3.28 11.58
C PRO A 201 -20.63 -3.14 10.32
N SER A 202 -19.89 -2.05 10.24
CA SER A 202 -19.05 -1.66 9.09
C SER A 202 -17.63 -1.32 9.53
N TYR A 203 -16.67 -1.46 8.63
CA TYR A 203 -15.27 -1.04 8.81
C TYR A 203 -14.55 -1.62 10.03
N ASN A 204 -14.95 -2.79 10.53
CA ASN A 204 -14.24 -3.46 11.60
C ASN A 204 -13.04 -4.27 11.07
N LEU A 205 -11.94 -4.29 11.82
CA LEU A 205 -10.74 -5.06 11.53
C LEU A 205 -10.62 -6.22 12.51
N ILE A 206 -10.74 -7.45 12.02
CA ILE A 206 -10.49 -8.68 12.76
C ILE A 206 -9.11 -9.18 12.33
N LYS A 207 -8.09 -9.00 13.18
CA LYS A 207 -6.67 -9.18 12.83
C LYS A 207 -5.97 -10.20 13.70
N ASN A 208 -5.20 -11.11 13.10
CA ASN A 208 -4.38 -12.09 13.81
C ASN A 208 -5.14 -12.93 14.86
N CYS A 209 -6.46 -13.10 14.70
CA CYS A 209 -7.33 -13.84 15.63
C CYS A 209 -7.39 -15.33 15.29
N THR A 210 -7.74 -16.16 16.28
CA THR A 210 -7.98 -17.59 16.10
C THR A 210 -9.39 -17.96 16.54
N SER A 211 -10.07 -18.82 15.79
CA SER A 211 -11.39 -19.32 16.16
C SER A 211 -11.51 -20.83 15.95
N LYS A 212 -11.85 -21.58 17.00
CA LYS A 212 -11.80 -23.05 16.99
C LYS A 212 -12.78 -23.73 17.96
N ASN A 213 -13.09 -25.00 17.68
CA ASN A 213 -13.93 -25.87 18.52
C ASN A 213 -15.32 -25.32 18.86
N ASN A 214 -15.78 -24.26 18.18
CA ASN A 214 -17.13 -23.73 18.35
C ASN A 214 -18.13 -24.72 17.74
N CYS A 215 -19.23 -25.01 18.47
CA CYS A 215 -20.11 -26.13 18.16
C CYS A 215 -21.54 -25.90 18.69
N ASP A 216 -22.51 -25.71 17.80
CA ASP A 216 -23.93 -25.58 18.16
C ASP A 216 -24.54 -26.97 18.42
N LYS A 217 -24.22 -27.60 19.57
CA LYS A 217 -24.51 -29.03 19.88
C LYS A 217 -25.97 -29.50 19.69
N LYS A 218 -26.91 -28.56 19.57
CA LYS A 218 -28.32 -28.71 19.18
C LYS A 218 -28.54 -29.18 17.73
N THR A 219 -27.65 -28.82 16.82
CA THR A 219 -27.77 -28.98 15.36
C THR A 219 -26.44 -29.27 14.67
N MET A 220 -25.35 -28.60 15.11
CA MET A 220 -24.00 -28.65 14.53
C MET A 220 -23.99 -28.19 13.07
N GLU A 221 -24.77 -27.15 12.76
CA GLU A 221 -25.06 -26.62 11.42
C GLU A 221 -25.02 -25.07 11.39
N ASN A 222 -24.54 -24.42 12.46
CA ASN A 222 -24.55 -22.95 12.59
C ASN A 222 -23.24 -22.36 13.14
N ALA A 223 -22.47 -23.12 13.91
CA ALA A 223 -21.28 -22.63 14.60
C ALA A 223 -20.04 -22.64 13.70
N ASP A 224 -19.76 -21.48 13.10
CA ASP A 224 -18.53 -21.24 12.36
C ASP A 224 -17.38 -20.82 13.29
N GLY A 225 -16.16 -20.75 12.75
CA GLY A 225 -15.11 -19.98 13.43
C GLY A 225 -15.37 -18.48 13.36
N PHE A 226 -15.54 -17.96 12.16
CA PHE A 226 -15.85 -16.55 11.92
C PHE A 226 -17.08 -16.43 11.00
N ALA A 227 -17.94 -15.47 11.28
CA ALA A 227 -19.03 -15.13 10.37
C ALA A 227 -19.15 -13.63 10.16
N ALA A 228 -19.48 -13.21 8.95
CA ALA A 228 -19.81 -11.84 8.62
C ALA A 228 -21.04 -11.85 7.70
N LYS A 229 -22.19 -12.16 8.30
CA LYS A 229 -23.38 -12.68 7.61
C LYS A 229 -24.67 -11.94 7.96
N LEU A 230 -25.68 -12.14 7.12
CA LEU A 230 -27.06 -11.62 7.20
C LEU A 230 -27.23 -10.09 7.11
N THR A 231 -26.52 -9.34 7.94
CA THR A 231 -26.66 -7.89 8.15
C THR A 231 -25.29 -7.27 8.48
N CYS A 232 -24.27 -7.68 7.75
CA CYS A 232 -22.91 -7.14 7.81
C CYS A 232 -22.80 -5.96 6.82
N GLY A 233 -22.23 -4.85 7.27
CA GLY A 233 -21.99 -3.65 6.45
C GLY A 233 -20.69 -3.72 5.67
N GLU A 234 -20.33 -2.59 5.05
CA GLU A 234 -19.18 -2.45 4.15
C GLU A 234 -17.83 -2.49 4.88
N GLY A 235 -16.78 -2.86 4.15
CA GLY A 235 -15.38 -2.64 4.56
C GLY A 235 -14.91 -3.42 5.79
N ASN A 236 -15.61 -4.48 6.20
CA ASN A 236 -15.14 -5.36 7.27
C ASN A 236 -14.01 -6.26 6.75
N VAL A 237 -12.91 -6.36 7.50
CA VAL A 237 -11.68 -7.06 7.07
C VAL A 237 -11.28 -8.14 8.06
N PHE A 238 -11.02 -9.34 7.55
CA PHE A 238 -10.31 -10.41 8.26
C PHE A 238 -8.87 -10.49 7.72
N ASP A 239 -7.88 -10.34 8.59
CA ASP A 239 -6.45 -10.32 8.24
C ASP A 239 -5.66 -11.26 9.16
N GLY A 240 -4.80 -12.13 8.64
CA GLY A 240 -3.94 -13.01 9.46
C GLY A 240 -4.67 -13.99 10.38
N CYS A 241 -5.96 -14.25 10.13
CA CYS A 241 -6.80 -15.03 11.03
C CYS A 241 -6.73 -16.54 10.73
N ILE A 242 -6.91 -17.35 11.77
CA ILE A 242 -6.86 -18.82 11.71
C ILE A 242 -8.21 -19.38 12.18
N SER A 243 -8.84 -20.23 11.39
CA SER A 243 -10.14 -20.83 11.72
C SER A 243 -10.09 -22.34 11.56
N HIS A 244 -10.22 -23.09 12.65
CA HIS A 244 -10.09 -24.54 12.57
C HIS A 244 -10.99 -25.33 13.51
N ASN A 245 -11.42 -26.50 13.06
CA ASN A 245 -12.22 -27.43 13.87
C ASN A 245 -13.50 -26.81 14.47
N ASN A 246 -14.19 -25.95 13.73
CA ASN A 246 -15.55 -25.52 14.07
C ASN A 246 -16.56 -26.54 13.51
N SER A 247 -17.77 -26.62 14.07
CA SER A 247 -18.73 -27.66 13.67
C SER A 247 -19.42 -27.37 12.33
N ASP A 248 -19.57 -26.11 11.93
CA ASP A 248 -19.87 -25.74 10.54
C ASP A 248 -18.62 -25.22 9.80
N ASP A 249 -18.57 -23.98 9.30
CA ASP A 249 -17.44 -23.53 8.48
C ASP A 249 -16.26 -22.93 9.26
N GLY A 250 -15.14 -22.75 8.55
CA GLY A 250 -14.11 -21.80 8.96
C GLY A 250 -14.58 -20.34 8.87
N TRP A 251 -15.25 -19.98 7.76
CA TRP A 251 -15.83 -18.66 7.49
C TRP A 251 -17.20 -18.77 6.82
N ASP A 252 -18.22 -18.05 7.33
CA ASP A 252 -19.53 -17.88 6.69
C ASP A 252 -19.88 -16.41 6.38
N LEU A 253 -20.15 -16.11 5.11
CA LEU A 253 -20.60 -14.80 4.60
C LEU A 253 -22.09 -14.80 4.16
N PHE A 254 -22.91 -15.73 4.65
CA PHE A 254 -24.28 -15.98 4.19
C PHE A 254 -25.18 -14.72 4.10
N ALA A 255 -25.56 -14.37 2.87
CA ALA A 255 -26.58 -13.37 2.55
C ALA A 255 -27.92 -14.03 2.19
N LYS A 256 -29.05 -13.34 2.41
CA LYS A 256 -30.40 -13.89 2.12
C LYS A 256 -31.35 -12.85 1.54
N PRO A 257 -32.31 -13.23 0.66
CA PRO A 257 -33.17 -12.27 -0.04
C PRO A 257 -34.00 -11.35 0.87
N ALA A 258 -34.28 -11.77 2.10
CA ALA A 258 -35.01 -10.99 3.11
C ALA A 258 -34.19 -9.86 3.76
N THR A 259 -32.86 -9.87 3.66
CA THR A 259 -31.99 -8.77 4.09
C THR A 259 -31.28 -8.07 2.93
N GLY A 260 -31.16 -8.74 1.78
CA GLY A 260 -30.41 -8.24 0.63
C GLY A 260 -28.93 -8.66 0.69
N PRO A 261 -28.09 -8.13 -0.22
CA PRO A 261 -26.64 -8.32 -0.15
C PRO A 261 -26.08 -7.73 1.14
N ILE A 262 -25.05 -8.37 1.68
CA ILE A 262 -24.19 -7.79 2.71
C ILE A 262 -23.11 -6.92 2.05
N GLY A 263 -22.44 -6.08 2.84
CA GLY A 263 -21.30 -5.31 2.35
C GLY A 263 -20.10 -6.19 1.97
N VAL A 264 -19.16 -5.60 1.23
CA VAL A 264 -17.94 -6.26 0.78
C VAL A 264 -17.02 -6.53 1.97
N VAL A 265 -17.07 -7.78 2.43
CA VAL A 265 -16.05 -8.35 3.33
C VAL A 265 -14.78 -8.69 2.54
N THR A 266 -13.63 -8.30 3.08
CA THR A 266 -12.30 -8.76 2.64
C THR A 266 -11.79 -9.83 3.59
N ILE A 267 -11.33 -10.96 3.06
CA ILE A 267 -10.61 -12.00 3.81
C ILE A 267 -9.22 -12.14 3.19
N LYS A 268 -8.17 -11.80 3.95
CA LYS A 268 -6.78 -11.90 3.45
C LYS A 268 -5.82 -12.52 4.45
N ASN A 269 -4.76 -13.17 3.96
CA ASN A 269 -3.73 -13.82 4.80
C ASN A 269 -4.32 -14.83 5.81
N CYS A 270 -5.45 -15.47 5.48
CA CYS A 270 -6.22 -16.31 6.43
C CYS A 270 -6.04 -17.81 6.15
N VAL A 271 -6.20 -18.64 7.18
CA VAL A 271 -6.08 -20.10 7.09
C VAL A 271 -7.30 -20.80 7.67
N ALA A 272 -7.96 -21.66 6.90
CA ALA A 272 -9.17 -22.39 7.29
C ALA A 272 -8.99 -23.91 7.17
N PHE A 273 -9.10 -24.67 8.28
CA PHE A 273 -8.87 -26.12 8.20
C PHE A 273 -9.66 -27.00 9.15
N ARG A 274 -9.94 -28.24 8.72
CA ARG A 274 -10.62 -29.28 9.51
C ARG A 274 -12.00 -28.87 10.07
N ASN A 275 -12.63 -27.84 9.49
CA ASN A 275 -13.98 -27.43 9.85
C ASN A 275 -15.01 -28.46 9.35
N GLY A 276 -16.21 -28.42 9.91
CA GLY A 276 -17.21 -29.50 9.90
C GLY A 276 -17.08 -30.49 11.07
N ARG A 277 -16.00 -30.41 11.87
CA ARG A 277 -15.81 -31.20 13.10
C ARG A 277 -14.92 -30.56 14.17
N THR A 278 -15.32 -30.63 15.44
CA THR A 278 -14.47 -30.22 16.58
C THR A 278 -13.27 -31.14 16.76
N GLU A 279 -12.24 -30.70 17.50
CA GLU A 279 -11.13 -31.56 17.91
C GLU A 279 -11.60 -32.72 18.80
N TYR A 280 -12.77 -32.62 19.44
CA TYR A 280 -13.39 -33.71 20.19
C TYR A 280 -14.18 -34.69 19.30
N GLY A 281 -14.40 -34.34 18.03
CA GLY A 281 -15.05 -35.17 17.00
C GLY A 281 -16.54 -34.90 16.80
N GLU A 282 -17.11 -33.92 17.54
CA GLU A 282 -18.49 -33.45 17.34
C GLU A 282 -18.65 -32.84 15.94
N GLY A 283 -19.86 -32.92 15.37
CA GLY A 283 -20.16 -32.55 13.98
C GLY A 283 -21.01 -33.63 13.30
N THR A 284 -21.93 -33.23 12.42
CA THR A 284 -22.87 -34.14 11.74
C THR A 284 -22.32 -34.63 10.40
N GLN A 285 -23.20 -35.11 9.51
CA GLN A 285 -22.92 -35.23 8.07
C GLN A 285 -23.80 -34.24 7.26
N SER A 286 -24.43 -33.29 7.95
CA SER A 286 -25.41 -32.34 7.40
C SER A 286 -25.00 -30.87 7.56
N CYS A 287 -23.98 -30.59 8.37
CA CYS A 287 -23.16 -29.37 8.30
C CYS A 287 -22.65 -29.11 6.87
N ASP A 288 -22.47 -27.83 6.52
CA ASP A 288 -21.87 -27.36 5.28
C ASP A 288 -20.33 -27.39 5.32
N GLY A 289 -19.70 -27.30 6.49
CA GLY A 289 -18.34 -27.81 6.79
C GLY A 289 -17.18 -27.39 5.86
N ASN A 290 -17.18 -26.17 5.35
CA ASN A 290 -16.19 -25.64 4.40
C ASN A 290 -15.05 -24.89 5.10
N GLY A 291 -13.96 -24.63 4.37
CA GLY A 291 -12.96 -23.64 4.78
C GLY A 291 -13.51 -22.21 4.72
N PHE A 292 -13.96 -21.80 3.53
CA PHE A 292 -14.55 -20.47 3.28
C PHE A 292 -15.87 -20.58 2.48
N LYS A 293 -17.00 -20.24 3.11
CA LYS A 293 -18.36 -20.15 2.53
C LYS A 293 -18.67 -18.68 2.19
N LEU A 294 -18.45 -18.32 0.93
CA LEU A 294 -18.37 -16.93 0.46
C LEU A 294 -19.72 -16.31 0.03
N GLY A 295 -20.81 -16.66 0.72
CA GLY A 295 -22.12 -16.02 0.54
C GLY A 295 -23.31 -16.96 0.72
N GLY A 296 -24.44 -16.65 0.08
CA GLY A 296 -25.67 -17.41 0.28
C GLY A 296 -26.81 -17.12 -0.71
N SER A 297 -27.72 -18.09 -0.83
CA SER A 297 -29.10 -17.96 -1.35
C SER A 297 -29.31 -17.20 -2.68
N GLY A 298 -28.33 -17.14 -3.59
CA GLY A 298 -28.48 -16.40 -4.85
C GLY A 298 -28.32 -14.88 -4.70
N VAL A 299 -27.76 -14.40 -3.58
CA VAL A 299 -27.66 -12.98 -3.24
C VAL A 299 -26.22 -12.50 -3.41
N GLY A 300 -26.04 -11.48 -4.25
CA GLY A 300 -24.74 -11.08 -4.79
C GLY A 300 -23.99 -10.02 -3.99
N SER A 301 -22.89 -10.42 -3.35
CA SER A 301 -21.93 -9.51 -2.71
C SER A 301 -20.52 -9.80 -3.24
N ALA A 302 -19.82 -8.78 -3.74
CA ALA A 302 -18.54 -8.93 -4.45
C ALA A 302 -17.36 -9.04 -3.46
N HIS A 303 -17.25 -10.17 -2.76
CA HIS A 303 -16.20 -10.36 -1.75
C HIS A 303 -14.79 -10.48 -2.33
N VAL A 304 -13.80 -10.11 -1.53
CA VAL A 304 -12.37 -10.23 -1.83
C VAL A 304 -11.77 -11.34 -0.97
N VAL A 305 -11.10 -12.31 -1.62
CA VAL A 305 -10.32 -13.35 -0.94
C VAL A 305 -8.89 -13.34 -1.47
N ASP A 306 -7.90 -13.16 -0.59
CA ASP A 306 -6.50 -12.99 -1.02
C ASP A 306 -5.51 -13.70 -0.11
N ASN A 307 -4.56 -14.43 -0.70
CA ASN A 307 -3.49 -15.08 0.06
C ASN A 307 -3.99 -16.04 1.17
N CYS A 308 -5.00 -16.86 0.85
CA CYS A 308 -5.69 -17.72 1.81
C CYS A 308 -5.41 -19.22 1.59
N LEU A 309 -5.29 -19.98 2.68
CA LEU A 309 -5.02 -21.43 2.65
C LEU A 309 -6.19 -22.21 3.27
N ALA A 310 -6.80 -23.11 2.50
CA ALA A 310 -7.83 -24.02 2.99
C ALA A 310 -7.35 -25.47 2.96
N PHE A 311 -7.38 -26.21 4.07
CA PHE A 311 -7.00 -27.63 4.05
C PHE A 311 -7.80 -28.57 4.95
N GLU A 312 -7.96 -29.83 4.51
CA GLU A 312 -8.58 -30.91 5.29
C GLU A 312 -9.99 -30.60 5.86
N ASN A 313 -10.69 -29.58 5.34
CA ASN A 313 -12.07 -29.30 5.72
C ASN A 313 -12.99 -30.43 5.23
N LEU A 314 -14.05 -30.70 5.98
CA LEU A 314 -14.99 -31.80 5.68
C LEU A 314 -15.52 -31.72 4.26
N HIS A 315 -15.94 -30.52 3.85
CA HIS A 315 -16.49 -30.20 2.54
C HIS A 315 -15.53 -29.27 1.76
N CYS A 316 -15.98 -28.17 1.15
CA CYS A 316 -15.14 -27.44 0.20
C CYS A 316 -13.98 -26.70 0.90
N GLY A 317 -12.84 -26.53 0.23
CA GLY A 317 -11.82 -25.57 0.69
C GLY A 317 -12.36 -24.13 0.55
N PHE A 318 -12.82 -23.80 -0.66
CA PHE A 318 -13.51 -22.54 -0.97
C PHE A 318 -14.81 -22.84 -1.73
N THR A 319 -15.89 -22.16 -1.36
CA THR A 319 -17.19 -22.24 -2.05
C THR A 319 -17.85 -20.88 -2.15
N ASP A 320 -18.43 -20.55 -3.30
CA ASP A 320 -19.25 -19.34 -3.46
C ASP A 320 -20.58 -19.42 -2.68
N ASN A 321 -20.97 -20.61 -2.22
CA ASN A 321 -22.28 -20.94 -1.67
C ASN A 321 -23.49 -20.26 -2.36
N ASN A 322 -23.52 -20.30 -3.69
CA ASN A 322 -24.56 -19.68 -4.52
C ASN A 322 -24.56 -18.14 -4.48
N ASN A 323 -23.46 -17.49 -4.09
CA ASN A 323 -23.24 -16.07 -4.35
C ASN A 323 -23.00 -15.87 -5.86
N PRO A 324 -23.84 -15.07 -6.57
CA PRO A 324 -23.63 -14.77 -7.99
C PRO A 324 -22.47 -13.80 -8.26
N LYS A 325 -21.81 -13.26 -7.22
CA LYS A 325 -20.70 -12.30 -7.32
C LYS A 325 -19.49 -12.73 -6.49
N LEU A 326 -18.33 -12.24 -6.90
CA LEU A 326 -17.06 -12.21 -6.18
C LEU A 326 -16.23 -11.13 -6.88
N GLU A 327 -15.46 -10.32 -6.16
CA GLU A 327 -14.57 -9.36 -6.81
C GLU A 327 -13.32 -10.09 -7.31
N ARG A 328 -12.61 -10.76 -6.40
CA ARG A 328 -11.44 -11.56 -6.73
C ARG A 328 -11.19 -12.68 -5.72
N MET A 329 -10.61 -13.77 -6.22
CA MET A 329 -9.92 -14.78 -5.42
C MET A 329 -8.50 -14.93 -5.96
N SER A 330 -7.52 -14.45 -5.19
CA SER A 330 -6.11 -14.43 -5.58
C SER A 330 -5.23 -15.17 -4.57
N ASN A 331 -4.14 -15.79 -5.06
CA ASN A 331 -3.10 -16.40 -4.23
C ASN A 331 -3.67 -17.45 -3.24
N CYS A 332 -4.68 -18.23 -3.67
CA CYS A 332 -5.39 -19.14 -2.77
C CYS A 332 -4.99 -20.60 -2.99
N THR A 333 -4.47 -21.27 -1.95
CA THR A 333 -4.17 -22.71 -2.00
C THR A 333 -5.25 -23.51 -1.29
N ALA A 334 -5.75 -24.56 -1.95
CA ALA A 334 -6.66 -25.55 -1.37
C ALA A 334 -6.01 -26.94 -1.40
N TYR A 335 -5.93 -27.59 -0.23
CA TYR A 335 -5.22 -28.86 -0.07
C TYR A 335 -6.07 -29.91 0.67
N ASN A 336 -6.29 -31.08 0.04
CA ASN A 336 -6.89 -32.24 0.70
C ASN A 336 -8.26 -31.99 1.39
N ASN A 337 -9.01 -30.98 0.94
CA ASN A 337 -10.39 -30.75 1.41
C ASN A 337 -11.34 -31.80 0.83
N GLY A 338 -12.62 -31.70 1.20
CA GLY A 338 -13.69 -32.53 0.65
C GLY A 338 -13.53 -33.97 1.07
N LEU A 339 -13.29 -34.20 2.36
CA LEU A 339 -13.10 -35.54 2.95
C LEU A 339 -14.28 -36.47 2.62
N ASP A 340 -15.50 -35.94 2.52
CA ASP A 340 -16.75 -36.64 2.15
C ASP A 340 -16.97 -36.82 0.62
N ALA A 341 -16.09 -36.29 -0.22
CA ALA A 341 -16.22 -36.07 -1.67
C ALA A 341 -16.97 -34.78 -2.08
N LYS A 342 -16.39 -33.64 -1.69
CA LYS A 342 -16.56 -32.31 -2.31
C LYS A 342 -15.23 -31.90 -2.97
N PRO A 343 -15.18 -30.87 -3.84
CA PRO A 343 -13.92 -30.40 -4.41
C PRO A 343 -13.19 -29.42 -3.49
N ASN A 344 -11.91 -29.17 -3.78
CA ASN A 344 -11.14 -28.10 -3.17
C ASN A 344 -11.78 -26.72 -3.46
N PHE A 345 -12.21 -26.48 -4.70
CA PHE A 345 -12.88 -25.24 -5.14
C PHE A 345 -14.26 -25.50 -5.75
N SER A 346 -15.28 -24.80 -5.23
CA SER A 346 -16.67 -24.82 -5.70
C SER A 346 -17.21 -23.40 -5.93
N VAL A 347 -16.60 -22.69 -6.89
CA VAL A 347 -16.81 -21.27 -7.21
C VAL A 347 -17.35 -21.11 -8.65
N TYR A 348 -18.48 -21.78 -8.92
CA TYR A 348 -19.08 -21.94 -10.25
C TYR A 348 -20.50 -21.36 -10.39
N ARG A 349 -21.02 -20.77 -9.32
CA ARG A 349 -22.33 -20.11 -9.23
C ARG A 349 -22.20 -18.59 -9.15
N CYS A 350 -20.97 -18.06 -9.15
CA CYS A 350 -20.79 -16.72 -9.70
C CYS A 350 -21.30 -16.69 -11.15
N THR A 351 -22.11 -15.68 -11.46
CA THR A 351 -22.68 -15.44 -12.80
C THR A 351 -22.49 -13.99 -13.24
N ASP A 352 -21.67 -13.24 -12.52
CA ASP A 352 -21.25 -11.88 -12.83
C ASP A 352 -19.91 -11.92 -13.59
N ASP A 353 -19.79 -11.13 -14.66
CA ASP A 353 -18.60 -11.12 -15.51
C ASP A 353 -17.33 -10.63 -14.78
N GLY A 354 -17.47 -9.99 -13.61
CA GLY A 354 -16.37 -9.47 -12.80
C GLY A 354 -15.52 -10.51 -12.04
N CYS A 355 -16.02 -11.73 -11.82
CA CYS A 355 -15.34 -12.72 -10.97
C CYS A 355 -13.96 -13.14 -11.51
N ASP A 356 -12.86 -12.73 -10.87
CA ASP A 356 -11.49 -13.10 -11.25
C ASP A 356 -10.84 -14.10 -10.28
N PHE A 357 -10.31 -15.20 -10.84
CA PHE A 357 -9.55 -16.23 -10.14
C PHE A 357 -8.09 -16.21 -10.63
N SER A 358 -7.15 -15.92 -9.74
CA SER A 358 -5.72 -15.80 -10.08
C SER A 358 -4.82 -16.48 -9.05
N ASN A 359 -3.70 -17.07 -9.48
CA ASN A 359 -2.73 -17.69 -8.57
C ASN A 359 -3.37 -18.72 -7.61
N THR A 360 -4.44 -19.40 -8.04
CA THR A 360 -5.12 -20.42 -7.24
C THR A 360 -4.49 -21.79 -7.49
N ILE A 361 -4.30 -22.58 -6.44
CA ILE A 361 -3.69 -23.91 -6.52
C ILE A 361 -4.56 -24.93 -5.77
N SER A 362 -5.06 -25.92 -6.50
CA SER A 362 -5.73 -27.10 -5.96
C SER A 362 -4.76 -28.27 -5.91
N PHE A 363 -4.63 -28.90 -4.74
CA PHE A 363 -3.79 -30.09 -4.58
C PHE A 363 -4.42 -31.16 -3.68
N TYR A 364 -4.06 -32.41 -3.96
CA TYR A 364 -4.34 -33.61 -3.18
C TYR A 364 -3.08 -34.49 -3.19
N ASP A 365 -2.67 -35.02 -2.04
CA ASP A 365 -1.33 -35.58 -1.85
C ASP A 365 -1.06 -36.90 -2.60
N ASP A 366 0.22 -37.18 -2.88
CA ASP A 366 0.66 -38.39 -3.61
C ASP A 366 0.16 -39.67 -2.94
N GLY A 367 -0.70 -40.42 -3.64
CA GLY A 367 -1.32 -41.62 -3.11
C GLY A 367 -2.37 -41.38 -2.02
N LEU A 368 -2.75 -40.12 -1.75
CA LEU A 368 -3.75 -39.68 -0.78
C LEU A 368 -3.44 -40.16 0.65
N SER A 369 -2.17 -40.15 1.04
CA SER A 369 -1.69 -40.58 2.35
C SER A 369 -2.16 -39.66 3.49
N GLU A 370 -1.84 -38.37 3.42
CA GLU A 370 -2.28 -37.37 4.39
C GLU A 370 -3.82 -37.21 4.33
N ARG A 371 -4.41 -37.19 3.12
CA ARG A 371 -5.89 -37.15 2.97
C ARG A 371 -6.57 -38.32 3.67
N LYS A 372 -6.00 -39.54 3.62
CA LYS A 372 -6.55 -40.70 4.34
C LYS A 372 -6.40 -40.56 5.85
N MET A 373 -5.31 -39.99 6.36
CA MET A 373 -5.17 -39.71 7.79
C MET A 373 -6.19 -38.66 8.26
N ALA A 374 -6.40 -37.59 7.49
CA ALA A 374 -7.44 -36.60 7.75
C ALA A 374 -8.86 -37.21 7.71
N THR A 375 -9.18 -37.97 6.66
CA THR A 375 -10.48 -38.65 6.51
C THR A 375 -10.77 -39.60 7.68
N ALA A 376 -9.78 -40.39 8.08
CA ALA A 376 -9.91 -41.30 9.23
C ALA A 376 -10.01 -40.54 10.57
N SER A 377 -9.28 -39.43 10.73
CA SER A 377 -9.36 -38.55 11.91
C SER A 377 -10.71 -37.83 12.03
N ALA A 378 -11.41 -37.65 10.90
CA ALA A 378 -12.79 -37.17 10.82
C ALA A 378 -13.85 -38.29 10.93
N GLY A 379 -13.43 -39.55 11.21
CA GLY A 379 -14.34 -40.69 11.37
C GLY A 379 -14.98 -41.20 10.07
N LEU A 380 -14.43 -40.84 8.90
CA LEU A 380 -14.99 -41.17 7.58
C LEU A 380 -14.22 -42.28 6.86
N THR A 381 -14.85 -42.87 5.84
CA THR A 381 -14.25 -43.92 4.99
C THR A 381 -14.39 -43.57 3.51
N GLY A 382 -13.34 -43.01 2.90
CA GLY A 382 -13.33 -42.73 1.46
C GLY A 382 -12.08 -42.02 0.96
N SER A 383 -11.79 -42.16 -0.33
CA SER A 383 -10.69 -41.44 -1.00
C SER A 383 -11.12 -40.91 -2.38
N LYS A 384 -12.40 -40.54 -2.50
CA LYS A 384 -12.97 -40.00 -3.73
C LYS A 384 -12.66 -38.51 -3.82
N ILE A 385 -12.00 -38.11 -4.91
CA ILE A 385 -11.73 -36.73 -5.27
C ILE A 385 -12.88 -36.25 -6.18
N GLU A 386 -13.33 -35.01 -6.01
CA GLU A 386 -14.23 -34.33 -6.94
C GLU A 386 -13.49 -33.31 -7.82
N ASN A 387 -14.08 -33.02 -8.98
CA ASN A 387 -13.56 -31.99 -9.89
C ASN A 387 -13.86 -30.59 -9.35
N ASP A 388 -12.85 -29.72 -9.34
CA ASP A 388 -12.99 -28.30 -9.04
C ASP A 388 -13.87 -27.60 -10.08
N LYS A 389 -14.57 -26.54 -9.63
CA LYS A 389 -15.62 -25.89 -10.40
C LYS A 389 -15.43 -24.37 -10.34
N TYR A 390 -15.34 -23.76 -11.52
CA TYR A 390 -15.11 -22.33 -11.72
C TYR A 390 -16.06 -21.76 -12.80
N VAL A 391 -16.56 -20.55 -12.60
CA VAL A 391 -17.23 -19.70 -13.62
C VAL A 391 -16.79 -18.26 -13.39
N GLY A 392 -16.30 -17.59 -14.44
CA GLY A 392 -15.74 -16.23 -14.38
C GLY A 392 -14.49 -16.07 -15.26
N THR A 393 -13.58 -15.18 -14.91
CA THR A 393 -12.20 -15.10 -15.42
C THR A 393 -11.28 -16.02 -14.61
N PHE A 394 -10.43 -16.81 -15.25
CA PHE A 394 -9.37 -17.59 -14.60
C PHE A 394 -8.02 -17.32 -15.27
N ARG A 395 -6.95 -17.17 -14.48
CA ARG A 395 -5.57 -16.94 -14.96
C ARG A 395 -4.52 -17.46 -13.98
N ASN A 396 -3.32 -17.79 -14.48
CA ASN A 396 -2.15 -18.22 -13.71
C ASN A 396 -2.44 -19.17 -12.52
N GLY A 397 -3.23 -20.23 -12.73
CA GLY A 397 -3.69 -21.12 -11.66
C GLY A 397 -3.71 -22.60 -12.05
N ILE A 398 -3.82 -23.48 -11.06
CA ILE A 398 -3.81 -24.94 -11.21
C ILE A 398 -5.04 -25.54 -10.52
N TYR A 399 -5.84 -26.30 -11.26
CA TYR A 399 -7.08 -26.89 -10.75
C TYR A 399 -7.20 -28.38 -11.11
N TYR A 400 -7.99 -29.13 -10.36
CA TYR A 400 -8.21 -30.56 -10.60
C TYR A 400 -9.53 -30.80 -11.34
N ASN A 401 -9.47 -31.41 -12.53
CA ASN A 401 -10.64 -31.94 -13.22
C ASN A 401 -10.30 -33.27 -13.92
N SER A 402 -10.39 -34.36 -13.15
CA SER A 402 -10.01 -35.72 -13.53
C SER A 402 -8.51 -35.86 -13.85
N GLY A 403 -7.69 -35.11 -13.11
CA GLY A 403 -6.29 -34.81 -13.41
C GLY A 403 -6.03 -33.30 -13.24
N TYR A 404 -4.77 -32.91 -13.03
CA TYR A 404 -4.42 -31.50 -12.85
C TYR A 404 -4.30 -30.77 -14.20
N LEU A 405 -4.85 -29.56 -14.25
CA LEU A 405 -4.80 -28.64 -15.39
C LEU A 405 -4.22 -27.31 -14.91
N ALA A 406 -3.14 -26.88 -15.56
CA ALA A 406 -2.47 -25.60 -15.29
C ALA A 406 -2.77 -24.59 -16.41
N VAL A 407 -3.19 -23.40 -16.03
CA VAL A 407 -3.60 -22.31 -16.91
C VAL A 407 -2.72 -21.11 -16.64
N THR A 408 -1.89 -20.71 -17.60
CA THR A 408 -1.07 -19.49 -17.52
C THR A 408 -1.88 -18.25 -17.89
N GLU A 409 -2.46 -18.24 -19.09
CA GLU A 409 -3.14 -17.10 -19.70
C GLU A 409 -4.55 -16.84 -19.13
N LYS A 410 -5.08 -15.62 -19.36
CA LYS A 410 -6.45 -15.26 -18.99
C LYS A 410 -7.46 -15.97 -19.90
N ILE A 411 -8.32 -16.79 -19.30
CA ILE A 411 -9.40 -17.52 -19.98
C ILE A 411 -10.76 -17.29 -19.31
N ALA A 412 -11.83 -17.39 -20.08
CA ALA A 412 -13.18 -17.54 -19.54
C ALA A 412 -13.37 -18.95 -18.97
N ALA A 413 -13.59 -19.05 -17.66
CA ALA A 413 -13.93 -20.25 -16.94
C ALA A 413 -15.43 -20.58 -17.06
N THR A 414 -15.73 -21.87 -17.14
CA THR A 414 -17.10 -22.39 -17.23
C THR A 414 -17.21 -23.68 -16.42
N ASN A 415 -18.33 -23.91 -15.73
CA ASN A 415 -18.50 -25.09 -14.89
C ASN A 415 -18.17 -26.40 -15.65
N GLY A 416 -17.31 -27.25 -15.07
CA GLY A 416 -16.82 -28.48 -15.70
C GLY A 416 -15.70 -28.30 -16.75
N MET A 417 -15.15 -27.09 -16.93
CA MET A 417 -14.07 -26.79 -17.88
C MET A 417 -12.88 -27.74 -17.83
N LYS A 418 -12.36 -28.10 -18.99
CA LYS A 418 -11.05 -28.77 -19.18
C LYS A 418 -10.21 -27.91 -20.14
N LYS A 419 -9.63 -26.83 -19.62
CA LYS A 419 -8.79 -25.86 -20.34
C LYS A 419 -7.45 -25.72 -19.61
N GLY A 420 -6.41 -25.29 -20.32
CA GLY A 420 -5.04 -25.30 -19.82
C GLY A 420 -4.30 -26.59 -20.16
N ASN A 421 -3.03 -26.66 -19.75
CA ASN A 421 -2.14 -27.78 -20.01
C ASN A 421 -2.35 -28.88 -18.96
N ALA A 422 -2.40 -30.14 -19.39
CA ALA A 422 -2.37 -31.28 -18.47
C ALA A 422 -0.99 -31.37 -17.81
N VAL A 423 -0.97 -31.36 -16.48
CA VAL A 423 0.26 -31.39 -15.67
C VAL A 423 0.19 -32.50 -14.64
N GLN A 424 1.34 -32.80 -14.02
CA GLN A 424 1.44 -33.69 -12.86
C GLN A 424 2.02 -32.85 -11.72
N LEU A 425 1.22 -32.62 -10.67
CA LEU A 425 1.70 -32.07 -9.40
C LEU A 425 2.00 -33.24 -8.47
N SER A 426 3.03 -33.08 -7.65
CA SER A 426 3.50 -34.04 -6.66
C SER A 426 3.69 -33.36 -5.30
N ASN A 427 3.91 -34.16 -4.26
CA ASN A 427 4.29 -33.66 -2.93
C ASN A 427 5.63 -32.90 -2.94
N SER A 428 6.47 -33.10 -3.96
CA SER A 428 7.78 -32.43 -4.09
C SER A 428 7.70 -31.02 -4.67
N ASP A 429 6.54 -30.63 -5.21
CA ASP A 429 6.27 -29.30 -5.76
C ASP A 429 5.92 -28.26 -4.68
N PHE A 430 5.81 -28.67 -3.42
CA PHE A 430 5.61 -27.82 -2.25
C PHE A 430 6.79 -27.97 -1.27
N ILE A 431 7.06 -26.94 -0.45
CA ILE A 431 8.13 -26.99 0.55
C ILE A 431 7.80 -28.01 1.65
N SER A 432 6.51 -28.12 2.02
CA SER A 432 5.97 -29.22 2.82
C SER A 432 4.49 -29.44 2.47
N VAL A 433 4.05 -30.71 2.40
CA VAL A 433 2.62 -31.09 2.34
C VAL A 433 2.12 -31.69 3.66
N LYS A 434 2.98 -31.77 4.67
CA LYS A 434 2.65 -32.43 5.95
C LYS A 434 1.85 -31.47 6.85
N ALA A 435 0.57 -31.75 7.02
CA ALA A 435 -0.28 -30.99 7.91
C ALA A 435 0.14 -31.16 9.39
N PRO A 436 0.05 -30.12 10.24
CA PRO A 436 0.34 -30.25 11.67
C PRO A 436 -0.63 -31.21 12.38
N ALA A 437 -0.17 -31.80 13.48
CA ALA A 437 -0.96 -32.75 14.25
C ALA A 437 -2.25 -32.12 14.83
N LYS A 438 -3.25 -32.95 15.09
CA LYS A 438 -4.44 -32.59 15.87
C LYS A 438 -4.02 -32.22 17.31
N GLY A 439 -4.62 -31.19 17.91
CA GLY A 439 -4.21 -30.64 19.20
C GLY A 439 -2.94 -29.79 19.16
N THR A 440 -2.53 -29.31 17.98
CA THR A 440 -1.44 -28.32 17.88
C THR A 440 -1.91 -26.96 18.40
N ASP A 441 -1.10 -26.31 19.22
CA ASP A 441 -1.29 -24.89 19.59
C ASP A 441 -0.87 -24.01 18.40
N PHE A 442 -1.82 -23.72 17.50
CA PHE A 442 -1.55 -22.97 16.27
C PHE A 442 -1.21 -21.50 16.51
N ASP A 443 -1.72 -20.87 17.56
CA ASP A 443 -1.34 -19.50 17.95
C ASP A 443 0.15 -19.42 18.35
N LYS A 444 0.70 -20.51 18.88
CA LYS A 444 2.13 -20.63 19.22
C LYS A 444 3.01 -21.22 18.10
N ALA A 445 2.46 -22.11 17.28
CA ALA A 445 3.21 -22.79 16.23
C ALA A 445 3.28 -21.99 14.91
N TRP A 446 2.20 -21.26 14.59
CA TRP A 446 1.96 -20.66 13.28
C TRP A 446 1.76 -19.13 13.30
N ARG A 447 2.19 -18.46 14.38
CA ARG A 447 2.30 -16.99 14.41
C ARG A 447 3.74 -16.54 14.61
N ASN A 448 4.11 -15.46 13.92
CA ASN A 448 5.30 -14.67 14.23
C ASN A 448 5.06 -13.79 15.48
N ASP A 449 6.09 -13.10 15.95
CA ASP A 449 6.02 -12.25 17.16
C ASP A 449 4.99 -11.12 17.04
N ASP A 450 4.78 -10.55 15.85
CA ASP A 450 3.74 -9.55 15.55
C ASP A 450 2.30 -10.15 15.50
N GLY A 451 2.20 -11.47 15.43
CA GLY A 451 0.96 -12.24 15.33
C GLY A 451 0.59 -12.66 13.90
N SER A 452 1.33 -12.20 12.88
CA SER A 452 1.11 -12.59 11.48
C SER A 452 1.31 -14.11 11.28
N VAL A 453 0.61 -14.69 10.30
CA VAL A 453 0.64 -16.14 10.08
C VAL A 453 1.94 -16.57 9.41
N ASN A 454 2.51 -17.67 9.91
CA ASN A 454 3.68 -18.34 9.36
C ASN A 454 3.47 -19.86 9.36
N VAL A 455 3.25 -20.44 8.18
CA VAL A 455 3.01 -21.88 8.03
C VAL A 455 4.29 -22.71 7.84
N HIS A 456 5.47 -22.07 7.91
CA HIS A 456 6.80 -22.69 7.79
C HIS A 456 6.96 -23.57 6.53
N GLY A 457 6.52 -23.09 5.37
CA GLY A 457 6.60 -23.81 4.10
C GLY A 457 5.44 -24.77 3.80
N PHE A 458 4.54 -25.02 4.75
CA PHE A 458 3.37 -25.88 4.50
C PHE A 458 2.47 -25.31 3.40
N MET A 459 2.25 -26.10 2.35
CA MET A 459 1.51 -25.78 1.13
C MET A 459 1.97 -24.52 0.36
N GLN A 460 3.16 -24.00 0.66
CA GLN A 460 3.84 -23.01 -0.17
C GLN A 460 4.58 -23.73 -1.31
N VAL A 461 4.47 -23.22 -2.54
CA VAL A 461 5.13 -23.83 -3.71
C VAL A 461 6.65 -23.81 -3.53
N ASN A 462 7.28 -24.94 -3.84
CA ASN A 462 8.73 -25.10 -3.81
C ASN A 462 9.38 -24.20 -4.89
N PRO A 463 10.30 -23.27 -4.56
CA PRO A 463 10.95 -22.41 -5.56
C PRO A 463 11.86 -23.15 -6.56
N GLN A 464 12.03 -24.47 -6.42
CA GLN A 464 12.69 -25.35 -7.41
C GLN A 464 11.67 -26.15 -8.25
N SER A 465 10.37 -26.05 -8.00
CA SER A 465 9.32 -26.66 -8.81
C SER A 465 9.15 -25.94 -10.15
N ALA A 466 8.75 -26.70 -11.19
CA ALA A 466 8.27 -26.13 -12.45
C ALA A 466 7.01 -25.24 -12.27
N PHE A 467 6.30 -25.35 -11.15
CA PHE A 467 5.10 -24.58 -10.83
C PHE A 467 5.37 -23.32 -9.99
N ALA A 468 6.63 -22.94 -9.73
CA ALA A 468 6.98 -21.79 -8.90
C ALA A 468 6.27 -20.47 -9.29
N GLY A 469 5.98 -20.27 -10.58
CA GLY A 469 5.27 -19.08 -11.09
C GLY A 469 3.75 -19.04 -10.82
N TYR A 470 3.14 -20.12 -10.31
CA TYR A 470 1.72 -20.16 -9.96
C TYR A 470 1.43 -19.66 -8.53
N GLU A 471 2.50 -19.44 -7.74
CA GLU A 471 2.52 -18.77 -6.43
C GLU A 471 1.76 -19.49 -5.30
N GLY A 472 0.42 -19.61 -5.41
CA GLY A 472 -0.46 -20.04 -4.33
C GLY A 472 -0.44 -19.11 -3.12
N ALA A 473 -0.93 -19.60 -1.99
CA ALA A 473 -0.86 -18.90 -0.71
C ALA A 473 0.56 -18.92 -0.11
N LYS A 474 0.98 -17.78 0.44
CA LYS A 474 2.32 -17.52 0.97
C LYS A 474 2.24 -16.86 2.35
N PHE A 475 2.99 -17.40 3.30
CA PHE A 475 3.04 -16.94 4.68
C PHE A 475 4.49 -16.88 5.18
N GLY A 476 4.73 -16.17 6.29
CA GLY A 476 5.97 -16.30 7.06
C GLY A 476 7.26 -15.75 6.43
N THR A 477 7.20 -14.95 5.36
CA THR A 477 8.39 -14.41 4.68
C THR A 477 8.94 -13.17 5.37
N ASP A 478 9.41 -13.29 6.61
CA ASP A 478 10.21 -12.22 7.23
C ASP A 478 11.26 -12.72 8.24
N SER A 479 12.49 -12.93 7.77
CA SER A 479 13.71 -12.41 8.40
C SER A 479 15.01 -12.92 7.73
N THR A 480 15.98 -12.02 7.59
CA THR A 480 17.37 -12.23 7.12
C THR A 480 17.63 -12.48 5.61
N GLN A 481 18.30 -11.49 5.01
CA GLN A 481 19.54 -11.53 4.20
C GLN A 481 19.89 -12.70 3.23
N PRO A 482 20.68 -12.42 2.16
CA PRO A 482 21.09 -13.41 1.17
C PRO A 482 21.91 -14.58 1.75
N THR A 483 21.48 -15.80 1.42
CA THR A 483 22.05 -17.07 1.86
C THR A 483 23.41 -17.40 1.22
N THR A 484 24.46 -16.70 1.67
CA THR A 484 25.86 -17.00 1.32
C THR A 484 26.41 -18.21 2.11
N ALA A 485 25.79 -19.38 1.91
CA ALA A 485 26.22 -20.66 2.50
C ALA A 485 26.25 -21.77 1.42
N PRO A 486 27.44 -22.25 0.99
CA PRO A 486 27.57 -23.20 -0.10
C PRO A 486 27.22 -24.64 0.30
N THR A 487 26.73 -25.41 -0.67
CA THR A 487 26.41 -26.83 -0.54
C THR A 487 27.60 -27.68 -0.13
N LYS A 488 27.38 -28.54 0.88
CA LYS A 488 28.17 -29.76 1.13
C LYS A 488 27.30 -30.92 0.65
N THR A 489 27.80 -31.99 0.02
CA THR A 489 29.15 -32.57 0.06
C THR A 489 29.43 -33.32 -1.25
N PRO A 490 30.71 -33.54 -1.63
CA PRO A 490 31.17 -34.94 -1.78
C PRO A 490 32.59 -35.20 -1.23
N THR A 491 33.10 -36.43 -1.44
CA THR A 491 33.88 -37.19 -0.45
C THR A 491 35.41 -37.28 -0.64
N LYS A 492 36.09 -37.58 0.48
CA LYS A 492 37.42 -38.25 0.65
C LYS A 492 38.71 -37.41 0.52
N ALA A 493 39.71 -37.87 1.27
CA ALA A 493 41.10 -37.40 1.44
C ALA A 493 42.07 -38.47 0.82
N PRO A 494 43.43 -38.46 0.95
CA PRO A 494 44.28 -37.73 1.93
C PRO A 494 45.70 -37.26 1.50
N THR A 495 46.44 -36.67 2.46
CA THR A 495 47.93 -36.43 2.51
C THR A 495 48.53 -35.41 1.52
N GLN A 496 49.72 -34.81 1.74
CA GLN A 496 50.81 -35.04 2.71
C GLN A 496 51.48 -33.72 3.23
N LYS A 497 52.65 -33.78 3.90
CA LYS A 497 53.30 -32.68 4.68
C LYS A 497 54.79 -32.46 4.25
N PRO A 498 55.59 -31.56 4.88
CA PRO A 498 55.96 -30.19 4.48
C PRO A 498 57.41 -30.00 3.96
N THR A 499 57.77 -28.80 3.43
CA THR A 499 59.03 -28.05 3.77
C THR A 499 59.07 -26.61 3.16
N ASN A 500 60.08 -25.81 3.52
CA ASN A 500 60.28 -24.38 3.17
C ASN A 500 61.50 -24.23 2.20
N ALA A 501 62.01 -23.09 1.68
CA ALA A 501 61.78 -21.62 1.75
C ALA A 501 62.56 -20.94 0.56
N PRO A 502 62.87 -19.62 0.50
CA PRO A 502 62.20 -18.41 1.01
C PRO A 502 62.03 -17.25 -0.04
N THR A 503 61.12 -16.31 0.27
CA THR A 503 61.12 -14.86 -0.12
C THR A 503 61.26 -14.37 -1.58
N LYS A 504 60.28 -13.57 -2.01
CA LYS A 504 60.46 -12.18 -2.53
C LYS A 504 59.13 -11.41 -2.52
N THR A 505 59.21 -10.06 -2.62
CA THR A 505 58.10 -9.06 -2.70
C THR A 505 57.31 -8.81 -1.39
N PRO A 506 56.80 -7.57 -1.12
CA PRO A 506 56.26 -7.20 0.21
C PRO A 506 54.76 -7.49 0.44
N THR A 507 54.41 -7.63 1.72
CA THR A 507 53.06 -7.46 2.29
C THR A 507 52.78 -5.95 2.52
N GLN A 508 51.55 -5.45 2.74
CA GLN A 508 50.40 -6.04 3.46
C GLN A 508 49.05 -5.79 2.77
N LYS A 509 48.07 -6.62 3.11
CA LYS A 509 46.66 -6.56 2.67
C LYS A 509 45.80 -5.89 3.76
N PRO A 510 44.75 -5.12 3.44
CA PRO A 510 43.88 -4.48 4.44
C PRO A 510 43.24 -5.43 5.46
N THR A 511 42.99 -4.89 6.64
CA THR A 511 42.45 -5.56 7.83
C THR A 511 41.01 -6.06 7.67
N THR A 512 40.73 -7.26 8.16
CA THR A 512 39.40 -7.90 8.15
C THR A 512 38.57 -7.51 9.38
N ALA A 513 38.28 -6.22 9.54
CA ALA A 513 37.37 -5.71 10.56
C ALA A 513 36.37 -4.76 9.89
N PRO A 514 35.07 -5.10 9.84
CA PRO A 514 34.05 -4.14 9.43
C PRO A 514 34.03 -2.96 10.39
N THR A 515 34.13 -1.75 9.86
CA THR A 515 33.67 -0.56 10.60
C THR A 515 32.20 -0.74 10.94
N LYS A 516 31.80 -0.31 12.15
CA LYS A 516 30.40 -0.40 12.59
C LYS A 516 29.48 0.25 11.55
N ALA A 517 28.51 -0.51 11.05
CA ALA A 517 27.45 0.04 10.22
C ALA A 517 26.71 1.15 11.00
N PRO A 518 26.28 2.24 10.35
CA PRO A 518 25.56 3.32 11.03
C PRO A 518 24.21 2.79 11.54
N THR A 519 24.05 2.72 12.85
CA THR A 519 22.84 2.22 13.49
C THR A 519 21.70 3.24 13.38
N LYS A 520 20.83 3.05 12.40
CA LYS A 520 19.41 3.42 12.42
C LYS A 520 18.66 2.56 11.41
N ALA A 521 17.62 1.88 11.85
CA ALA A 521 16.62 1.31 10.95
C ALA A 521 15.87 2.45 10.22
N PRO A 522 15.22 2.17 9.07
CA PRO A 522 14.20 3.06 8.53
C PRO A 522 13.19 3.44 9.62
N THR A 523 12.82 4.71 9.68
CA THR A 523 11.73 5.13 10.57
C THR A 523 10.43 4.85 9.84
N ALA A 524 9.55 4.02 10.43
CA ALA A 524 8.23 3.77 9.86
C ALA A 524 7.49 5.08 9.58
N ALA A 525 6.63 5.08 8.54
CA ALA A 525 5.85 6.25 8.18
C ALA A 525 5.08 6.77 9.42
N PRO A 526 5.13 8.08 9.72
CA PRO A 526 4.64 8.58 11.00
C PRO A 526 3.10 8.50 11.06
N THR A 527 2.59 7.47 11.74
CA THR A 527 1.20 7.35 12.21
C THR A 527 0.97 8.28 13.40
N THR A 528 1.13 9.59 13.16
CA THR A 528 0.84 10.62 14.15
C THR A 528 -0.65 10.63 14.47
N LYS A 529 -1.02 10.11 15.63
CA LYS A 529 -2.30 10.45 16.26
C LYS A 529 -2.44 11.99 16.34
N PRO A 530 -3.61 12.58 16.07
CA PRO A 530 -3.83 14.02 16.17
C PRO A 530 -3.38 14.61 17.51
N ALA A 531 -2.66 15.72 17.44
CA ALA A 531 -2.16 16.47 18.59
C ALA A 531 -3.13 17.59 19.02
N ASN A 532 -3.00 18.05 20.26
CA ASN A 532 -3.72 19.22 20.74
C ASN A 532 -3.21 20.49 20.04
N GLY A 533 -4.04 21.10 19.19
CA GLY A 533 -3.69 22.22 18.30
C GLY A 533 -3.83 21.88 16.81
N ASP A 534 -4.00 20.59 16.48
CA ASP A 534 -4.41 20.13 15.15
C ASP A 534 -5.89 20.46 14.87
N VAL A 535 -6.26 20.54 13.60
CA VAL A 535 -7.63 20.83 13.14
C VAL A 535 -8.14 19.76 12.17
N TYR A 536 -9.43 19.48 12.22
CA TYR A 536 -10.11 18.48 11.38
C TYR A 536 -10.97 19.16 10.32
N VAL A 537 -10.98 18.58 9.12
CA VAL A 537 -11.67 19.12 7.94
C VAL A 537 -12.51 18.01 7.29
N SER A 538 -13.62 18.38 6.65
CA SER A 538 -14.38 17.48 5.79
C SER A 538 -14.90 18.23 4.55
N PRO A 539 -15.32 17.53 3.48
CA PRO A 539 -15.85 18.16 2.27
C PRO A 539 -17.03 19.12 2.50
N ASN A 540 -17.75 18.97 3.61
CA ASN A 540 -18.90 19.81 3.98
C ASN A 540 -18.70 20.50 5.33
N GLY A 541 -17.45 20.67 5.78
CA GLY A 541 -17.09 21.21 7.08
C GLY A 541 -17.57 22.65 7.30
N ARG A 542 -18.14 22.90 8.48
CA ARG A 542 -18.71 24.20 8.94
C ARG A 542 -18.58 24.40 10.47
N GLY A 543 -17.86 23.50 11.13
CA GLY A 543 -17.66 23.46 12.57
C GLY A 543 -16.43 24.23 13.04
N SER A 544 -16.05 24.02 14.30
CA SER A 544 -14.85 24.63 14.91
C SER A 544 -13.53 23.95 14.53
N GLY A 545 -13.57 22.83 13.81
CA GLY A 545 -12.41 22.01 13.46
C GLY A 545 -11.76 21.29 14.65
N THR A 546 -12.32 21.38 15.85
CA THR A 546 -11.71 20.81 17.07
C THR A 546 -11.83 19.28 17.16
N SER A 547 -12.66 18.64 16.31
CA SER A 547 -12.76 17.18 16.21
C SER A 547 -13.29 16.75 14.85
N ALA A 548 -13.11 15.46 14.52
CA ALA A 548 -13.68 14.84 13.32
C ALA A 548 -15.22 14.93 13.22
N TYR A 549 -15.93 15.19 14.33
CA TYR A 549 -17.39 15.33 14.38
C TYR A 549 -17.86 16.79 14.32
N ASP A 550 -16.93 17.76 14.40
CA ASP A 550 -17.20 19.18 14.21
C ASP A 550 -16.17 19.82 13.24
N PRO A 551 -15.96 19.25 12.03
CA PRO A 551 -14.91 19.66 11.12
C PRO A 551 -15.18 21.05 10.52
N MET A 552 -14.14 21.86 10.38
CA MET A 552 -14.19 23.17 9.69
C MET A 552 -13.99 23.02 8.18
N SER A 553 -14.08 24.10 7.41
CA SER A 553 -13.71 24.06 5.98
C SER A 553 -12.19 24.07 5.79
N ILE A 554 -11.71 23.68 4.61
CA ILE A 554 -10.27 23.68 4.29
C ILE A 554 -9.67 25.09 4.30
N ALA A 555 -10.45 26.11 3.91
CA ALA A 555 -10.02 27.51 3.96
C ALA A 555 -9.83 27.97 5.41
N ASP A 556 -10.82 27.71 6.29
CA ASP A 556 -10.72 28.00 7.72
C ASP A 556 -9.50 27.29 8.35
N ALA A 557 -9.24 26.04 7.95
CA ALA A 557 -8.14 25.23 8.47
C ALA A 557 -6.76 25.78 8.10
N VAL A 558 -6.59 26.24 6.85
CA VAL A 558 -5.36 26.89 6.38
C VAL A 558 -5.08 28.18 7.14
N GLU A 559 -6.11 28.96 7.49
CA GLU A 559 -5.96 30.15 8.34
C GLU A 559 -5.70 29.81 9.82
N ALA A 560 -6.34 28.76 10.35
CA ALA A 560 -6.33 28.43 11.77
C ALA A 560 -5.12 27.60 12.24
N VAL A 561 -4.55 26.73 11.40
CA VAL A 561 -3.46 25.83 11.82
C VAL A 561 -2.20 26.61 12.20
N THR A 562 -1.51 26.19 13.26
CA THR A 562 -0.28 26.85 13.75
C THR A 562 0.98 25.99 13.50
N PRO A 563 2.20 26.56 13.51
CA PRO A 563 3.42 25.81 13.22
C PRO A 563 3.61 24.61 14.17
N GLY A 564 3.82 23.42 13.62
CA GLY A 564 3.92 22.15 14.37
C GLY A 564 2.62 21.35 14.41
N HIS A 565 1.53 21.85 13.81
CA HIS A 565 0.21 21.22 13.83
C HIS A 565 -0.28 20.76 12.46
N THR A 566 -1.22 19.83 12.50
CA THR A 566 -1.75 19.12 11.34
C THR A 566 -3.19 19.53 11.03
N ILE A 567 -3.46 19.74 9.74
CA ILE A 567 -4.78 19.74 9.13
C ILE A 567 -5.11 18.30 8.73
N TRP A 568 -6.07 17.70 9.42
CA TRP A 568 -6.55 16.34 9.21
C TRP A 568 -7.75 16.33 8.26
N LEU A 569 -7.52 15.89 7.03
CA LEU A 569 -8.54 15.73 6.00
C LEU A 569 -9.28 14.42 6.21
N LEU A 570 -10.54 14.47 6.62
CA LEU A 570 -11.42 13.29 6.62
C LEU A 570 -11.71 12.82 5.20
N GLU A 571 -12.06 11.53 5.05
CA GLU A 571 -12.38 10.89 3.77
C GLU A 571 -13.38 11.69 2.91
N GLY A 572 -13.15 11.67 1.59
CA GLY A 572 -14.10 12.14 0.58
C GLY A 572 -13.51 13.11 -0.44
N THR A 573 -14.38 13.56 -1.36
CA THR A 573 -14.05 14.54 -2.40
C THR A 573 -14.40 15.94 -1.93
N TYR A 574 -13.39 16.79 -1.79
CA TYR A 574 -13.50 18.21 -1.49
C TYR A 574 -13.63 18.95 -2.82
N SER A 575 -14.77 19.60 -3.06
CA SER A 575 -15.03 20.32 -4.31
C SER A 575 -14.63 21.78 -4.20
N PHE A 576 -13.88 22.28 -5.19
CA PHE A 576 -13.43 23.66 -5.28
C PHE A 576 -13.91 24.31 -6.58
N ASP A 577 -14.26 25.60 -6.51
CA ASP A 577 -14.54 26.48 -7.66
C ASP A 577 -13.43 27.52 -7.88
N SER A 578 -12.41 27.50 -7.02
CA SER A 578 -11.35 28.49 -6.92
C SER A 578 -10.13 27.94 -6.15
N SER A 579 -8.97 28.51 -6.45
CA SER A 579 -7.65 28.07 -6.02
C SER A 579 -7.43 28.16 -4.50
N LEU A 580 -6.87 27.10 -3.90
CA LEU A 580 -6.49 27.07 -2.49
C LEU A 580 -5.10 27.72 -2.30
N VAL A 581 -5.07 29.00 -1.91
CA VAL A 581 -3.84 29.79 -1.79
C VAL A 581 -3.30 29.81 -0.34
N ILE A 582 -2.10 29.29 -0.15
CA ILE A 582 -1.30 29.37 1.08
C ILE A 582 -0.15 30.37 0.84
N GLY A 583 -0.37 31.64 1.18
CA GLY A 583 0.59 32.74 0.93
C GLY A 583 1.84 32.73 1.82
N ASN A 584 2.92 33.38 1.35
CA ASN A 584 4.24 33.52 2.04
C ASN A 584 4.28 34.10 3.46
N THR A 585 3.15 34.52 4.03
CA THR A 585 3.04 34.90 5.45
C THR A 585 2.56 33.75 6.34
N ASN A 586 2.02 32.69 5.75
CA ASN A 586 1.41 31.55 6.42
C ASN A 586 2.39 30.37 6.48
N ASN A 587 3.45 30.50 7.28
CA ASN A 587 4.60 29.58 7.25
C ASN A 587 4.64 28.64 8.47
N GLY A 588 5.25 27.47 8.30
CA GLY A 588 5.76 26.64 9.39
C GLY A 588 7.16 27.11 9.87
N THR A 589 7.92 26.20 10.48
CA THR A 589 9.33 26.43 10.86
C THR A 589 10.17 25.15 10.70
N PRO A 590 11.52 25.21 10.62
CA PRO A 590 12.38 24.02 10.53
C PRO A 590 12.21 22.98 11.66
N SER A 591 11.73 23.41 12.83
CA SER A 591 11.49 22.56 14.00
C SER A 591 10.03 22.16 14.19
N ALA A 592 9.12 22.81 13.47
CA ALA A 592 7.68 22.69 13.61
C ALA A 592 7.02 23.11 12.27
N PRO A 593 7.05 22.24 11.24
CA PRO A 593 6.35 22.47 9.98
C PRO A 593 4.82 22.44 10.19
N LYS A 594 4.05 22.93 9.21
CA LYS A 594 2.59 22.77 9.17
C LYS A 594 2.25 21.59 8.26
N THR A 595 1.37 20.68 8.68
CA THR A 595 1.04 19.49 7.87
C THR A 595 -0.39 19.55 7.35
N ILE A 596 -0.63 19.11 6.11
CA ILE A 596 -1.95 18.80 5.55
C ILE A 596 -1.91 17.34 5.11
N ARG A 597 -2.78 16.49 5.65
CA ARG A 597 -2.78 15.06 5.31
C ARG A 597 -4.12 14.37 5.47
N ASN A 598 -4.28 13.23 4.80
CA ASN A 598 -5.42 12.36 5.00
C ASN A 598 -5.46 11.78 6.43
N TYR A 599 -6.67 11.66 6.96
CA TYR A 599 -6.96 11.09 8.27
C TYR A 599 -7.14 9.57 8.16
N ASP A 600 -6.47 8.83 9.06
CA ASP A 600 -6.61 7.37 9.22
C ASP A 600 -6.45 6.53 7.92
N GLY A 601 -5.65 7.04 6.98
CA GLY A 601 -5.44 6.40 5.67
C GLY A 601 -6.60 6.53 4.68
N GLY A 602 -7.70 7.20 5.04
CA GLY A 602 -8.89 7.36 4.20
C GLY A 602 -8.59 8.05 2.86
N ARG A 603 -9.36 7.72 1.82
CA ARG A 603 -9.17 8.32 0.49
C ARG A 603 -9.68 9.76 0.47
N VAL A 604 -8.80 10.68 0.12
CA VAL A 604 -9.09 12.11 0.02
C VAL A 604 -8.75 12.60 -1.38
N VAL A 605 -9.67 13.37 -1.97
CA VAL A 605 -9.52 13.97 -3.30
C VAL A 605 -9.87 15.46 -3.20
N PHE A 606 -9.00 16.35 -3.63
CA PHE A 606 -9.32 17.74 -3.89
C PHE A 606 -9.65 17.88 -5.38
N ASP A 607 -10.94 18.00 -5.70
CA ASP A 607 -11.46 18.10 -7.07
C ASP A 607 -11.78 19.56 -7.39
N PHE A 608 -10.97 20.14 -8.27
CA PHE A 608 -11.05 21.54 -8.68
C PHE A 608 -11.87 21.75 -9.96
N SER A 609 -12.68 20.77 -10.39
CA SER A 609 -13.46 20.86 -11.64
C SER A 609 -14.49 21.99 -11.71
N GLY A 610 -14.73 22.72 -10.61
CA GLY A 610 -15.49 23.98 -10.61
C GLY A 610 -14.70 25.19 -11.12
N GLU A 611 -13.37 25.12 -11.19
CA GLU A 611 -12.51 26.18 -11.71
C GLU A 611 -12.68 26.38 -13.23
N SER A 612 -12.60 27.64 -13.65
CA SER A 612 -12.43 28.02 -15.05
C SER A 612 -11.07 27.58 -15.58
N TYR A 613 -11.00 27.15 -16.84
CA TYR A 613 -9.73 26.96 -17.53
C TYR A 613 -9.10 28.34 -17.83
N ASP A 614 -8.14 28.76 -16.99
CA ASP A 614 -7.47 30.07 -17.01
C ASP A 614 -6.11 29.97 -16.30
N PRO A 615 -5.01 30.57 -16.82
CA PRO A 615 -3.67 30.49 -16.22
C PRO A 615 -3.50 31.10 -14.81
N SER A 616 -4.57 31.42 -14.10
CA SER A 616 -4.58 31.80 -12.69
C SER A 616 -5.34 30.81 -11.77
N SER A 617 -6.09 29.86 -12.35
CA SER A 617 -6.88 28.84 -11.64
C SER A 617 -6.05 27.61 -11.28
N ARG A 618 -5.11 27.76 -10.33
CA ARG A 618 -4.18 26.72 -9.91
C ARG A 618 -4.69 26.05 -8.65
N GLY A 619 -4.94 24.74 -8.67
CA GLY A 619 -5.67 24.05 -7.62
C GLY A 619 -5.13 24.36 -6.22
N VAL A 620 -3.84 24.12 -6.00
CA VAL A 620 -3.14 24.59 -4.80
C VAL A 620 -2.00 25.54 -5.17
N VAL A 621 -1.93 26.71 -4.52
CA VAL A 621 -0.78 27.62 -4.58
C VAL A 621 -0.09 27.62 -3.22
N LEU A 622 1.09 27.00 -3.12
CA LEU A 622 1.89 26.94 -1.90
C LEU A 622 3.07 27.91 -1.98
N ASP A 623 2.81 29.16 -1.64
CA ASP A 623 3.77 30.27 -1.53
C ASP A 623 4.35 30.41 -0.11
N GLY A 624 3.79 29.69 0.86
CA GLY A 624 4.31 29.55 2.23
C GLY A 624 5.49 28.57 2.38
N ASP A 625 6.30 28.78 3.40
CA ASP A 625 7.47 27.94 3.75
C ASP A 625 7.13 26.86 4.81
N TYR A 626 7.90 25.78 4.83
CA TYR A 626 7.87 24.70 5.84
C TYR A 626 6.48 24.03 6.04
N TRP A 627 5.80 23.73 4.94
CA TRP A 627 4.61 22.87 4.90
C TRP A 627 4.96 21.43 4.55
N HIS A 628 4.10 20.51 4.94
CA HIS A 628 4.15 19.08 4.61
C HIS A 628 2.79 18.62 4.10
N PHE A 629 2.68 18.34 2.80
CA PHE A 629 1.50 17.72 2.19
C PHE A 629 1.72 16.20 2.16
N TYR A 630 0.77 15.40 2.66
CA TYR A 630 0.90 13.94 2.71
C TYR A 630 -0.37 13.19 2.30
N GLY A 631 -0.26 12.29 1.31
CA GLY A 631 -1.15 11.14 1.16
C GLY A 631 -2.54 11.39 0.57
N PHE A 632 -2.73 12.36 -0.33
CA PHE A 632 -4.02 12.59 -0.99
C PHE A 632 -3.89 13.03 -2.47
N GLU A 633 -5.02 13.06 -3.17
CA GLU A 633 -5.12 13.37 -4.60
C GLU A 633 -5.53 14.82 -4.84
N ILE A 634 -4.93 15.48 -5.83
CA ILE A 634 -5.33 16.79 -6.38
C ILE A 634 -5.65 16.61 -7.86
N THR A 635 -6.85 17.02 -8.27
CA THR A 635 -7.37 16.75 -9.62
C THR A 635 -8.21 17.88 -10.22
N LYS A 636 -8.19 17.98 -11.55
CA LYS A 636 -9.02 18.88 -12.38
C LYS A 636 -8.88 20.38 -12.10
N ALA A 637 -7.70 20.82 -11.67
CA ALA A 637 -7.38 22.25 -11.60
C ALA A 637 -7.57 22.95 -12.95
N GLY A 638 -7.91 24.23 -12.91
CA GLY A 638 -8.08 25.08 -14.10
C GLY A 638 -6.76 25.51 -14.78
N ASP A 639 -5.63 25.08 -14.23
CA ASP A 639 -4.23 25.35 -14.60
C ASP A 639 -3.40 24.25 -13.91
N ASN A 640 -2.25 24.56 -13.29
CA ASN A 640 -1.48 23.57 -12.53
C ASN A 640 -2.28 22.96 -11.37
N GLY A 641 -2.10 21.65 -11.13
CA GLY A 641 -2.64 20.98 -9.94
C GLY A 641 -2.08 21.58 -8.65
N MET A 642 -0.76 21.73 -8.58
CA MET A 642 -0.08 22.53 -7.56
C MET A 642 1.00 23.44 -8.18
N LEU A 643 0.99 24.72 -7.79
CA LEU A 643 2.14 25.60 -7.93
C LEU A 643 2.86 25.72 -6.57
N LEU A 644 4.10 25.24 -6.53
CA LEU A 644 4.99 25.29 -5.37
C LEU A 644 5.95 26.48 -5.51
N SER A 645 5.75 27.50 -4.67
CA SER A 645 6.44 28.79 -4.73
C SER A 645 7.22 29.15 -3.46
N GLY A 646 6.87 28.56 -2.31
CA GLY A 646 7.62 28.69 -1.07
C GLY A 646 8.82 27.73 -0.96
N ASN A 647 9.44 27.72 0.21
CA ASN A 647 10.73 27.07 0.46
C ASN A 647 10.67 26.01 1.57
N ASN A 648 11.57 25.03 1.50
CA ASN A 648 11.73 23.98 2.51
C ASN A 648 10.45 23.16 2.78
N ASN A 649 9.54 23.10 1.80
CA ASN A 649 8.31 22.32 1.86
C ASN A 649 8.59 20.85 1.52
N VAL A 650 7.76 19.95 2.05
CA VAL A 650 7.75 18.52 1.74
C VAL A 650 6.40 18.17 1.10
N ILE A 651 6.42 17.62 -0.11
CA ILE A 651 5.24 17.11 -0.80
C ILE A 651 5.44 15.61 -0.91
N GLU A 652 4.66 14.81 -0.17
CA GLU A 652 4.93 13.38 0.05
C GLU A 652 3.72 12.50 -0.28
N ARG A 653 3.90 11.46 -1.09
CA ARG A 653 2.83 10.49 -1.47
C ARG A 653 1.55 11.17 -1.96
N MET A 654 1.72 12.27 -2.69
CA MET A 654 0.63 13.02 -3.33
C MET A 654 0.39 12.49 -4.74
N VAL A 655 -0.87 12.49 -5.17
CA VAL A 655 -1.27 12.14 -6.54
C VAL A 655 -1.77 13.40 -7.25
N PHE A 656 -1.23 13.70 -8.44
CA PHE A 656 -1.63 14.85 -9.27
C PHE A 656 -2.22 14.34 -10.59
N ASN A 657 -3.55 14.36 -10.70
CA ASN A 657 -4.31 13.61 -11.70
C ASN A 657 -5.22 14.51 -12.54
N ASP A 658 -5.22 14.41 -13.87
CA ASP A 658 -6.24 15.05 -14.73
C ASP A 658 -6.38 16.58 -14.56
N ASN A 659 -5.27 17.30 -14.27
CA ASN A 659 -5.27 18.77 -14.19
C ASN A 659 -5.08 19.41 -15.58
N ARG A 660 -5.55 20.65 -15.79
CA ARG A 660 -5.54 21.33 -17.10
C ARG A 660 -4.25 22.07 -17.46
N ASP A 661 -3.22 21.97 -16.61
CA ASP A 661 -1.81 22.20 -16.92
C ASP A 661 -0.99 21.24 -16.02
N THR A 662 0.32 21.43 -15.90
CA THR A 662 1.26 20.55 -15.17
C THR A 662 0.77 20.14 -13.78
N GLY A 663 0.87 18.85 -13.46
CA GLY A 663 0.37 18.28 -12.20
C GLY A 663 0.96 18.97 -10.95
N LEU A 664 2.28 19.10 -10.88
CA LEU A 664 2.96 19.96 -9.88
C LEU A 664 4.14 20.70 -10.50
N GLN A 665 4.16 22.04 -10.36
CA GLN A 665 5.19 22.93 -10.89
C GLN A 665 5.88 23.71 -9.75
N LEU A 666 7.22 23.70 -9.71
CA LEU A 666 8.01 24.64 -8.90
C LEU A 666 8.30 25.90 -9.70
N SER A 667 7.77 27.04 -9.24
CA SER A 667 8.08 28.38 -9.76
C SER A 667 7.55 29.45 -8.80
N ARG A 668 8.13 30.66 -8.83
CA ARG A 668 7.66 31.79 -8.00
C ARG A 668 6.18 32.14 -8.25
N TYR A 669 5.46 32.55 -7.21
CA TYR A 669 4.11 33.13 -7.31
C TYR A 669 4.18 34.66 -7.34
N ASP A 670 4.91 35.30 -6.41
CA ASP A 670 5.12 36.75 -6.48
C ASP A 670 6.04 37.13 -7.64
N THR A 671 5.50 37.85 -8.63
CA THR A 671 6.25 38.35 -9.79
C THR A 671 7.36 39.34 -9.42
N LYS A 672 7.39 39.85 -8.18
CA LYS A 672 8.48 40.67 -7.62
C LYS A 672 9.74 39.88 -7.25
N ALA A 673 9.64 38.55 -7.09
CA ALA A 673 10.78 37.66 -6.83
C ALA A 673 11.64 37.53 -8.09
N VAL A 674 12.50 38.52 -8.37
CA VAL A 674 13.21 38.66 -9.65
C VAL A 674 14.64 38.10 -9.62
N SER A 675 15.13 37.64 -8.46
CA SER A 675 16.42 36.95 -8.35
C SER A 675 16.24 35.49 -7.90
N MET A 676 17.25 34.65 -8.18
CA MET A 676 17.23 33.23 -7.83
C MET A 676 17.14 32.98 -6.32
N ASP A 677 17.66 33.90 -5.49
CA ASP A 677 17.57 33.87 -4.03
C ASP A 677 16.13 34.10 -3.53
N ASP A 678 15.24 34.62 -4.38
CA ASP A 678 13.81 34.84 -4.10
C ASP A 678 12.89 33.70 -4.63
N TRP A 679 13.45 32.66 -5.26
CA TRP A 679 12.69 31.59 -5.93
C TRP A 679 12.55 30.33 -5.05
N PRO A 680 11.48 29.52 -5.21
CA PRO A 680 11.25 28.31 -4.41
C PRO A 680 12.48 27.42 -4.34
N ALA A 681 13.02 27.22 -3.15
CA ALA A 681 14.29 26.53 -2.89
C ALA A 681 14.17 25.47 -1.78
N ASN A 682 15.07 24.48 -1.82
CA ASN A 682 15.21 23.42 -0.82
C ASN A 682 13.94 22.57 -0.58
N ASN A 683 12.99 22.52 -1.53
CA ASN A 683 11.79 21.69 -1.40
C ASN A 683 12.08 20.22 -1.74
N LEU A 684 11.33 19.31 -1.10
CA LEU A 684 11.42 17.86 -1.34
C LEU A 684 10.07 17.32 -1.82
N VAL A 685 10.03 16.85 -3.06
CA VAL A 685 8.92 16.05 -3.61
C VAL A 685 9.29 14.58 -3.49
N LEU A 686 8.56 13.82 -2.66
CA LEU A 686 8.94 12.48 -2.19
C LEU A 686 7.83 11.46 -2.45
N ASN A 687 8.14 10.43 -3.23
CA ASN A 687 7.27 9.28 -3.46
C ASN A 687 5.86 9.68 -4.00
N CYS A 688 5.78 10.76 -4.79
CA CYS A 688 4.55 11.26 -5.42
C CYS A 688 4.35 10.70 -6.83
N THR A 689 3.10 10.72 -7.30
CA THR A 689 2.71 10.26 -8.64
C THR A 689 1.97 11.36 -9.40
N SER A 690 2.24 11.54 -10.69
CA SER A 690 1.60 12.57 -11.52
C SER A 690 1.23 12.02 -12.90
N LEU A 691 -0.06 12.10 -13.24
CA LEU A 691 -0.63 11.44 -14.41
C LEU A 691 -1.81 12.16 -15.05
N ASN A 692 -2.04 11.88 -16.34
CA ASN A 692 -3.20 12.35 -17.12
C ASN A 692 -3.39 13.88 -17.18
N ASN A 693 -2.41 14.67 -16.74
CA ASN A 693 -2.46 16.13 -16.81
C ASN A 693 -2.36 16.59 -18.28
N CYS A 694 -3.20 17.53 -18.70
CA CYS A 694 -3.40 17.84 -20.12
C CYS A 694 -3.90 19.28 -20.36
N ASP A 695 -3.10 20.12 -21.02
CA ASP A 695 -3.50 21.48 -21.41
C ASP A 695 -4.32 21.47 -22.71
N GLU A 696 -5.64 21.24 -22.59
CA GLU A 696 -6.58 21.03 -23.71
C GLU A 696 -6.50 22.04 -24.87
N LYS A 697 -5.96 23.25 -24.64
CA LYS A 697 -5.78 24.30 -25.66
C LYS A 697 -4.61 24.04 -26.63
N SER A 698 -3.56 23.37 -26.17
CA SER A 698 -2.26 23.26 -26.88
C SER A 698 -1.69 21.85 -26.80
N MET A 699 -1.77 21.22 -25.63
CA MET A 699 -1.20 19.90 -25.34
C MET A 699 0.32 19.89 -25.55
N GLU A 700 0.96 20.97 -25.08
CA GLU A 700 2.39 21.33 -25.22
C GLU A 700 2.98 21.87 -23.89
N ASN A 701 2.23 21.87 -22.78
CA ASN A 701 2.64 22.53 -21.52
C ASN A 701 2.42 21.68 -20.25
N ALA A 702 1.46 20.74 -20.27
CA ALA A 702 1.09 19.97 -19.10
C ALA A 702 2.00 18.75 -18.87
N ASP A 703 2.98 18.91 -17.98
CA ASP A 703 3.86 17.83 -17.55
C ASP A 703 3.28 17.05 -16.36
N GLY A 704 3.92 15.94 -16.01
CA GLY A 704 3.75 15.33 -14.70
C GLY A 704 4.30 16.23 -13.59
N PHE A 705 5.60 16.53 -13.67
CA PHE A 705 6.27 17.44 -12.74
C PHE A 705 7.07 18.50 -13.50
N ALA A 706 7.09 19.73 -13.00
CA ALA A 706 7.99 20.76 -13.50
C ALA A 706 8.77 21.43 -12.37
N ALA A 707 9.99 21.85 -12.68
CA ALA A 707 10.78 22.74 -11.84
C ALA A 707 11.51 23.72 -12.75
N LYS A 708 10.71 24.60 -13.39
CA LYS A 708 11.08 25.38 -14.57
C LYS A 708 10.99 26.89 -14.33
N LEU A 709 11.50 27.67 -15.28
CA LEU A 709 11.47 29.13 -15.42
C LEU A 709 12.13 29.97 -14.31
N THR A 710 11.67 29.82 -13.08
CA THR A 710 12.00 30.62 -11.89
C THR A 710 11.96 29.74 -10.64
N CYS A 711 12.85 28.74 -10.64
CA CYS A 711 13.02 27.74 -9.60
C CYS A 711 14.40 27.91 -8.93
N GLY A 712 14.41 27.91 -7.59
CA GLY A 712 15.61 28.14 -6.78
C GLY A 712 16.50 26.90 -6.61
N GLU A 713 17.52 27.04 -5.77
CA GLU A 713 18.52 26.00 -5.51
C GLU A 713 18.02 24.86 -4.61
N GLY A 714 18.64 23.68 -4.77
CA GLY A 714 18.52 22.57 -3.80
C GLY A 714 17.20 21.81 -3.80
N ASN A 715 16.34 22.00 -4.81
CA ASN A 715 15.07 21.27 -4.91
C ASN A 715 15.30 19.80 -5.34
N VAL A 716 14.54 18.87 -4.73
CA VAL A 716 14.73 17.42 -4.91
C VAL A 716 13.42 16.71 -5.25
N PHE A 717 13.43 15.91 -6.31
CA PHE A 717 12.45 14.86 -6.57
C PHE A 717 13.06 13.51 -6.20
N TYR A 718 12.37 12.71 -5.39
CA TYR A 718 12.85 11.40 -4.95
C TYR A 718 11.75 10.35 -5.01
N GLY A 719 11.97 9.23 -5.71
CA GLY A 719 11.03 8.09 -5.73
C GLY A 719 9.70 8.36 -6.46
N CYS A 720 9.62 9.45 -7.24
CA CYS A 720 8.39 9.89 -7.89
C CYS A 720 8.13 9.17 -9.22
N ILE A 721 6.87 9.10 -9.64
CA ILE A 721 6.43 8.51 -10.91
C ILE A 721 5.68 9.58 -11.72
N ALA A 722 6.02 9.76 -13.00
CA ALA A 722 5.27 10.62 -13.91
C ALA A 722 4.91 9.86 -15.19
N HIS A 723 3.60 9.69 -15.46
CA HIS A 723 3.19 8.95 -16.64
C HIS A 723 1.95 9.51 -17.32
N ASN A 724 1.85 9.30 -18.63
CA ASN A 724 0.67 9.69 -19.41
C ASN A 724 0.25 11.16 -19.22
N ASN A 725 1.20 12.09 -19.13
CA ASN A 725 0.92 13.52 -19.20
C ASN A 725 0.98 13.98 -20.67
N SER A 726 0.31 15.08 -21.04
CA SER A 726 0.22 15.47 -22.46
C SER A 726 1.52 16.04 -23.03
N ASP A 727 2.42 16.58 -22.19
CA ASP A 727 3.78 16.95 -22.60
C ASP A 727 4.83 15.98 -22.01
N ASP A 728 5.61 16.34 -20.98
CA ASP A 728 6.64 15.44 -20.42
C ASP A 728 6.24 14.75 -19.10
N GLY A 729 7.06 13.79 -18.68
CA GLY A 729 7.11 13.36 -17.27
C GLY A 729 7.75 14.41 -16.35
N TRP A 730 8.86 15.01 -16.80
CA TRP A 730 9.58 16.08 -16.09
C TRP A 730 10.03 17.21 -17.01
N ASP A 731 9.73 18.47 -16.68
CA ASP A 731 10.27 19.66 -17.35
C ASP A 731 11.09 20.57 -16.41
N LEU A 732 12.34 20.84 -16.78
CA LEU A 732 13.27 21.76 -16.11
C LEU A 732 13.54 23.04 -16.94
N TYR A 733 12.66 23.40 -17.87
CA TYR A 733 12.85 24.45 -18.87
C TYR A 733 13.33 25.81 -18.30
N ALA A 734 14.52 26.24 -18.72
CA ALA A 734 15.09 27.55 -18.45
C ALA A 734 15.11 28.41 -19.72
N LYS A 735 15.01 29.75 -19.59
CA LYS A 735 14.96 30.66 -20.75
C LYS A 735 15.80 31.92 -20.56
N PRO A 736 16.40 32.49 -21.64
CA PRO A 736 17.30 33.65 -21.52
C PRO A 736 16.70 34.90 -20.85
N ALA A 737 15.36 35.02 -20.82
CA ALA A 737 14.66 36.13 -20.19
C ALA A 737 14.58 36.04 -18.65
N THR A 738 14.75 34.85 -18.05
CA THR A 738 14.87 34.66 -16.60
C THR A 738 16.28 34.24 -16.18
N GLY A 739 17.06 33.65 -17.08
CA GLY A 739 18.37 33.11 -16.80
C GLY A 739 18.31 31.62 -16.43
N PRO A 740 19.40 31.04 -15.90
CA PRO A 740 19.40 29.68 -15.38
C PRO A 740 18.49 29.57 -14.16
N ILE A 741 18.04 28.35 -13.88
CA ILE A 741 17.40 27.97 -12.62
C ILE A 741 18.43 27.31 -11.70
N GLY A 742 18.08 27.13 -10.42
CA GLY A 742 18.95 26.43 -9.47
C GLY A 742 19.16 24.96 -9.82
N ALA A 743 20.13 24.32 -9.18
CA ALA A 743 20.34 22.88 -9.27
C ALA A 743 19.09 22.13 -8.79
N VAL A 744 18.66 21.16 -9.58
CA VAL A 744 17.54 20.26 -9.27
C VAL A 744 18.10 18.85 -9.28
N LYS A 745 17.76 18.07 -8.25
CA LYS A 745 18.12 16.67 -8.16
C LYS A 745 16.89 15.80 -8.39
N ILE A 746 16.98 14.85 -9.32
CA ILE A 746 15.97 13.82 -9.57
C ILE A 746 16.62 12.48 -9.21
N GLN A 747 16.06 11.73 -8.26
CA GLN A 747 16.64 10.44 -7.83
C GLN A 747 15.58 9.34 -7.65
N ASN A 748 15.89 8.12 -8.11
CA ASN A 748 14.99 6.97 -8.01
C ASN A 748 13.61 7.17 -8.69
N CYS A 749 13.50 8.03 -9.71
CA CYS A 749 12.22 8.36 -10.35
C CYS A 749 11.94 7.53 -11.62
N VAL A 750 10.67 7.45 -12.01
CA VAL A 750 10.21 6.72 -13.21
C VAL A 750 9.34 7.61 -14.10
N ALA A 751 9.64 7.67 -15.41
CA ALA A 751 8.86 8.42 -16.39
C ALA A 751 8.37 7.54 -17.56
N TYR A 752 7.06 7.45 -17.82
CA TYR A 752 6.57 6.62 -18.94
C TYR A 752 5.35 7.12 -19.71
N ARG A 753 5.27 6.78 -21.00
CA ARG A 753 4.14 7.08 -21.90
C ARG A 753 3.68 8.54 -21.94
N ASN A 754 4.54 9.49 -21.58
CA ASN A 754 4.23 10.91 -21.69
C ASN A 754 4.18 11.35 -23.17
N GLY A 755 3.44 12.41 -23.44
CA GLY A 755 2.97 12.87 -24.75
C GLY A 755 1.49 12.52 -25.03
N ARG A 756 0.89 11.57 -24.29
CA ARG A 756 -0.57 11.32 -24.30
C ARG A 756 -1.09 10.79 -22.96
N THR A 757 -2.29 11.24 -22.60
CA THR A 757 -3.07 10.69 -21.48
C THR A 757 -3.54 9.26 -21.75
N GLU A 758 -3.96 8.56 -20.70
CA GLU A 758 -4.49 7.18 -20.80
C GLU A 758 -5.82 7.11 -21.57
N ASP A 759 -6.59 8.21 -21.59
CA ASP A 759 -7.78 8.39 -22.42
C ASP A 759 -7.48 8.95 -23.83
N GLY A 760 -6.20 9.20 -24.15
CA GLY A 760 -5.70 9.50 -25.51
C GLY A 760 -5.59 10.99 -25.87
N ARG A 761 -5.91 11.91 -24.95
CA ARG A 761 -5.65 13.35 -25.13
C ARG A 761 -4.14 13.59 -25.29
N GLY A 762 -3.77 14.58 -26.08
CA GLY A 762 -2.37 14.89 -26.43
C GLY A 762 -2.25 15.38 -27.87
N GLY A 763 -1.36 16.33 -28.12
CA GLY A 763 -1.20 17.00 -29.41
C GLY A 763 -0.06 16.42 -30.25
N ASP A 764 -0.15 16.56 -31.57
CA ASP A 764 0.94 16.16 -32.48
C ASP A 764 2.21 17.05 -32.34
N SER A 765 2.10 18.15 -31.58
CA SER A 765 3.19 19.06 -31.23
C SER A 765 3.95 18.70 -29.95
N CYS A 766 3.41 17.83 -29.09
CA CYS A 766 3.93 17.61 -27.73
C CYS A 766 5.43 17.28 -27.72
N ASP A 767 6.17 17.77 -26.72
CA ASP A 767 7.60 17.48 -26.59
C ASP A 767 7.82 16.06 -26.02
N GLY A 768 6.85 15.49 -25.29
CA GLY A 768 6.61 14.03 -25.19
C GLY A 768 7.69 13.18 -24.51
N ASN A 769 8.55 13.76 -23.68
CA ASN A 769 9.73 13.09 -23.11
C ASN A 769 9.47 12.47 -21.73
N GLY A 770 10.32 11.53 -21.32
CA GLY A 770 10.38 11.09 -19.94
C GLY A 770 10.95 12.18 -19.02
N PHE A 771 12.15 12.67 -19.34
CA PHE A 771 12.83 13.74 -18.61
C PHE A 771 13.42 14.80 -19.56
N LYS A 772 12.86 16.02 -19.56
CA LYS A 772 13.33 17.22 -20.28
C LYS A 772 14.16 18.10 -19.34
N LEU A 773 15.48 17.96 -19.43
CA LEU A 773 16.45 18.43 -18.42
C LEU A 773 16.96 19.87 -18.65
N GLY A 774 16.13 20.75 -19.20
CA GLY A 774 16.41 22.18 -19.31
C GLY A 774 15.76 22.85 -20.52
N GLY A 775 16.35 23.94 -21.01
CA GLY A 775 15.75 24.74 -22.08
C GLY A 775 16.66 25.76 -22.76
N SER A 776 16.33 26.08 -24.01
CA SER A 776 16.71 27.31 -24.75
C SER A 776 18.17 27.79 -24.66
N GLY A 777 19.15 26.90 -24.50
CA GLY A 777 20.58 27.25 -24.47
C GLY A 777 21.06 27.73 -23.11
N VAL A 778 20.30 27.50 -22.04
CA VAL A 778 20.55 28.05 -20.70
C VAL A 778 21.05 26.97 -19.76
N GLY A 779 22.29 27.13 -19.28
CA GLY A 779 23.02 26.11 -18.52
C GLY A 779 22.65 26.02 -17.04
N SER A 780 22.00 24.93 -16.64
CA SER A 780 21.57 24.68 -15.25
C SER A 780 22.09 23.30 -14.77
N PRO A 781 22.86 23.23 -13.66
CA PRO A 781 23.53 22.01 -13.20
C PRO A 781 22.56 21.06 -12.48
N HIS A 782 21.74 20.36 -13.25
CA HIS A 782 20.85 19.32 -12.72
C HIS A 782 21.58 17.99 -12.54
N THR A 783 21.12 17.18 -11.58
CA THR A 783 21.62 15.82 -11.36
C THR A 783 20.48 14.81 -11.42
N VAL A 784 20.66 13.76 -12.22
CA VAL A 784 19.69 12.68 -12.37
C VAL A 784 20.35 11.36 -11.98
N ASP A 785 19.80 10.64 -11.00
CA ASP A 785 20.39 9.41 -10.48
C ASP A 785 19.38 8.26 -10.33
N ASN A 786 19.75 7.06 -10.79
CA ASN A 786 18.98 5.82 -10.61
C ASN A 786 17.56 5.86 -11.20
N CYS A 787 17.35 6.62 -12.28
CA CYS A 787 16.02 6.85 -12.88
C CYS A 787 15.75 5.96 -14.10
N LEU A 788 14.48 5.62 -14.32
CA LEU A 788 14.00 4.81 -15.46
C LEU A 788 13.06 5.62 -16.35
N ALA A 789 13.29 5.62 -17.67
CA ALA A 789 12.36 6.19 -18.66
C ALA A 789 11.91 5.13 -19.67
N PHE A 790 10.61 4.92 -19.88
CA PHE A 790 10.15 3.94 -20.88
C PHE A 790 8.89 4.34 -21.66
N GLU A 791 8.82 3.90 -22.92
CA GLU A 791 7.63 4.05 -23.78
C GLU A 791 7.09 5.50 -23.93
N ASN A 792 7.88 6.53 -23.62
CA ASN A 792 7.51 7.92 -23.87
C ASN A 792 7.50 8.20 -25.39
N ILE A 793 6.63 9.12 -25.85
CA ILE A 793 6.44 9.37 -27.28
C ILE A 793 7.72 9.90 -27.94
N HIS A 794 8.47 10.77 -27.25
CA HIS A 794 9.78 11.27 -27.64
C HIS A 794 10.88 10.72 -26.72
N CYS A 795 11.84 11.52 -26.24
CA CYS A 795 13.06 11.00 -25.65
C CYS A 795 12.80 10.35 -24.28
N GLY A 796 13.57 9.31 -23.91
CA GLY A 796 13.61 8.85 -22.53
C GLY A 796 14.22 9.93 -21.62
N PHE A 797 15.40 10.42 -22.01
CA PHE A 797 16.06 11.58 -21.40
C PHE A 797 16.54 12.54 -22.50
N THR A 798 16.28 13.83 -22.36
CA THR A 798 16.77 14.88 -23.26
C THR A 798 17.36 16.02 -22.45
N ASP A 799 18.49 16.58 -22.89
CA ASP A 799 19.06 17.79 -22.28
C ASP A 799 18.22 19.04 -22.60
N ASN A 800 17.33 18.94 -23.59
CA ASN A 800 16.56 20.03 -24.19
C ASN A 800 17.34 21.36 -24.38
N ASN A 801 18.56 21.26 -24.90
CA ASN A 801 19.46 22.39 -25.13
C ASN A 801 19.96 23.07 -23.82
N ASN A 802 20.05 22.31 -22.72
CA ASN A 802 20.86 22.67 -21.54
C ASN A 802 22.34 22.36 -21.82
N PRO A 803 23.24 23.36 -21.90
CA PRO A 803 24.66 23.12 -22.09
C PRO A 803 25.37 22.48 -20.88
N LYS A 804 24.74 22.47 -19.68
CA LYS A 804 25.43 22.29 -18.40
C LYS A 804 24.72 21.31 -17.45
N LEU A 805 24.18 20.21 -17.97
CA LEU A 805 23.66 19.11 -17.14
C LEU A 805 24.81 18.49 -16.33
N GLU A 806 24.81 18.59 -14.99
CA GLU A 806 25.96 18.17 -14.17
C GLU A 806 26.23 16.67 -14.26
N SER A 807 25.21 15.83 -14.01
CA SER A 807 25.36 14.39 -14.21
C SER A 807 24.05 13.65 -14.46
N LEU A 808 24.18 12.53 -15.18
CA LEU A 808 23.12 11.56 -15.38
C LEU A 808 23.71 10.16 -15.10
N SER A 809 23.28 9.56 -14.00
CA SER A 809 23.91 8.38 -13.39
C SER A 809 22.91 7.25 -13.15
N ASN A 810 23.33 6.00 -13.37
CA ASN A 810 22.53 4.80 -13.09
C ASN A 810 21.16 4.84 -13.82
N CYS A 811 21.09 5.37 -15.05
CA CYS A 811 19.83 5.55 -15.76
C CYS A 811 19.58 4.47 -16.79
N THR A 812 18.33 4.00 -16.87
CA THR A 812 17.86 3.10 -17.93
C THR A 812 16.82 3.79 -18.79
N ALA A 813 16.92 3.66 -20.12
CA ALA A 813 15.91 4.08 -21.07
C ALA A 813 15.47 2.88 -21.93
N TYR A 814 14.17 2.64 -22.06
CA TYR A 814 13.60 1.48 -22.74
C TYR A 814 12.45 1.84 -23.68
N ASN A 815 12.53 1.45 -24.94
CA ASN A 815 11.40 1.55 -25.89
C ASN A 815 10.77 2.95 -26.08
N ASN A 816 11.48 4.03 -25.74
CA ASN A 816 11.00 5.40 -25.95
C ASN A 816 11.01 5.80 -27.45
N GLY A 817 10.64 7.04 -27.74
CA GLY A 817 10.80 7.68 -29.04
C GLY A 817 9.88 7.09 -30.10
N LEU A 818 8.64 6.77 -29.71
CA LEU A 818 7.61 6.13 -30.52
C LEU A 818 7.32 6.86 -31.85
N ASP A 819 7.70 8.14 -31.98
CA ASP A 819 7.65 8.94 -33.22
C ASP A 819 8.84 8.73 -34.20
N LYS A 820 10.02 8.33 -33.68
CA LYS A 820 11.42 8.28 -34.22
C LYS A 820 12.49 9.04 -33.38
N LYS A 821 12.27 9.43 -32.13
CA LYS A 821 13.34 10.01 -31.27
C LYS A 821 14.20 8.91 -30.62
N PRO A 822 15.42 9.22 -30.11
CA PRO A 822 16.26 8.24 -29.42
C PRO A 822 15.89 8.10 -27.94
N ASN A 823 16.39 7.05 -27.29
CA ASN A 823 16.28 6.86 -25.84
C ASN A 823 17.00 8.01 -25.08
N PHE A 824 18.19 8.41 -25.52
CA PHE A 824 18.99 9.50 -24.95
C PHE A 824 19.33 10.60 -25.98
N SER A 825 19.04 11.86 -25.62
CA SER A 825 19.25 13.05 -26.44
C SER A 825 20.02 14.13 -25.66
N LEU A 826 21.28 13.81 -25.32
CA LEU A 826 22.18 14.52 -24.41
C LEU A 826 23.41 15.12 -25.14
N TYR A 827 23.22 15.62 -26.35
CA TYR A 827 24.30 16.08 -27.25
C TYR A 827 24.52 17.60 -27.30
N ARG A 828 23.66 18.38 -26.61
CA ARG A 828 23.77 19.85 -26.48
C ARG A 828 24.38 20.24 -25.13
N CYS A 829 24.67 19.27 -24.25
CA CYS A 829 25.53 19.36 -23.07
C CYS A 829 26.98 19.76 -23.41
N THR A 830 27.22 21.01 -23.83
CA THR A 830 28.52 21.47 -24.34
C THR A 830 29.55 21.86 -23.28
N ASP A 831 29.15 22.10 -22.03
CA ASP A 831 30.06 22.54 -20.96
C ASP A 831 30.94 21.37 -20.47
N ASP A 832 32.21 21.68 -20.16
CA ASP A 832 33.12 20.72 -19.51
C ASP A 832 32.68 20.50 -18.05
N GLY A 833 32.02 19.37 -17.82
CA GLY A 833 31.47 18.97 -16.53
C GLY A 833 30.35 17.94 -16.65
N CYS A 834 29.68 17.86 -17.81
CA CYS A 834 28.56 16.96 -18.05
C CYS A 834 29.01 15.49 -18.05
N ASP A 835 28.73 14.76 -16.96
CA ASP A 835 29.20 13.38 -16.73
C ASP A 835 28.04 12.36 -16.81
N PHE A 836 28.10 11.47 -17.81
CA PHE A 836 27.17 10.34 -17.98
C PHE A 836 27.79 9.05 -17.48
N LYS A 837 27.09 8.32 -16.60
CA LYS A 837 27.66 7.13 -15.94
C LYS A 837 26.62 6.04 -15.71
N ASN A 838 26.98 4.77 -15.87
CA ASN A 838 26.06 3.66 -15.60
C ASN A 838 24.75 3.83 -16.40
N ILE A 839 24.89 3.91 -17.73
CA ILE A 839 23.81 4.15 -18.68
C ILE A 839 23.39 2.85 -19.35
N ILE A 840 22.09 2.58 -19.46
CA ILE A 840 21.54 1.49 -20.28
C ILE A 840 20.45 2.03 -21.19
N SER A 841 20.73 2.12 -22.48
CA SER A 841 19.70 2.21 -23.52
C SER A 841 19.28 0.82 -23.96
N TYR A 842 17.98 0.60 -24.16
CA TYR A 842 17.47 -0.65 -24.74
C TYR A 842 16.23 -0.45 -25.62
N TYR A 843 16.10 -1.31 -26.62
CA TYR A 843 14.90 -1.49 -27.44
C TYR A 843 14.64 -2.99 -27.54
N ASP A 844 13.39 -3.45 -27.42
CA ASP A 844 13.09 -4.89 -27.46
C ASP A 844 13.47 -5.51 -28.81
N GLU A 845 13.96 -6.75 -28.80
CA GLU A 845 14.66 -7.39 -29.95
C GLU A 845 13.94 -7.29 -31.30
N ASN A 846 12.60 -7.26 -31.28
CA ASN A 846 11.75 -7.27 -32.47
C ASN A 846 10.86 -6.02 -32.56
N LEU A 847 11.07 -5.04 -31.68
CA LEU A 847 10.25 -3.83 -31.50
C LEU A 847 8.75 -4.13 -31.29
N THR A 848 8.40 -5.32 -30.80
CA THR A 848 7.00 -5.78 -30.68
C THR A 848 6.30 -5.17 -29.47
N LEU A 849 7.00 -5.07 -28.34
CA LEU A 849 6.49 -4.37 -27.16
C LEU A 849 6.45 -2.86 -27.43
N ARG A 850 7.45 -2.33 -28.15
CA ARG A 850 7.44 -0.93 -28.60
C ARG A 850 6.28 -0.62 -29.56
N GLN A 851 5.99 -1.51 -30.49
CA GLN A 851 4.87 -1.34 -31.41
C GLN A 851 3.51 -1.41 -30.69
N ALA A 852 3.36 -2.28 -29.68
CA ALA A 852 2.18 -2.31 -28.84
C ALA A 852 2.01 -1.02 -28.01
N ALA A 853 3.10 -0.51 -27.41
CA ALA A 853 3.10 0.77 -26.70
C ALA A 853 2.76 1.95 -27.63
N ALA A 854 3.32 1.98 -28.84
CA ALA A 854 2.97 2.98 -29.85
C ALA A 854 1.48 2.91 -30.22
N GLN A 855 0.93 1.72 -30.45
CA GLN A 855 -0.48 1.54 -30.78
C GLN A 855 -1.41 2.00 -29.64
N ALA A 856 -1.01 1.81 -28.37
CA ALA A 856 -1.75 2.29 -27.21
C ALA A 856 -1.84 3.85 -27.15
N VAL A 857 -0.91 4.56 -27.78
CA VAL A 857 -0.92 6.04 -27.93
C VAL A 857 -1.22 6.51 -29.36
N GLY A 858 -1.82 5.65 -30.20
CA GLY A 858 -2.27 5.99 -31.56
C GLY A 858 -1.15 6.12 -32.62
N LEU A 859 0.08 5.72 -32.29
CA LEU A 859 1.27 5.84 -33.15
C LEU A 859 1.66 4.50 -33.82
N ASN A 860 2.43 4.60 -34.91
CA ASN A 860 2.97 3.46 -35.65
C ASN A 860 4.49 3.31 -35.43
N GLY A 861 4.90 3.25 -34.16
CA GLY A 861 6.29 3.38 -33.71
C GLY A 861 7.18 2.15 -33.92
N THR A 862 7.66 1.94 -35.15
CA THR A 862 8.53 0.80 -35.53
C THR A 862 9.96 1.18 -35.93
N SER A 863 10.30 2.48 -35.96
CA SER A 863 11.65 2.97 -36.26
C SER A 863 12.31 3.55 -35.01
N THR A 864 13.56 3.19 -34.73
CA THR A 864 14.40 3.78 -33.68
C THR A 864 15.28 4.90 -34.24
N ASP A 865 15.93 5.66 -33.36
CA ASP A 865 17.02 6.60 -33.68
C ASP A 865 18.18 6.38 -32.70
N ASN A 866 19.37 6.84 -33.06
CA ASN A 866 20.61 6.60 -32.34
C ASN A 866 20.74 7.53 -31.12
N ASP A 867 21.26 7.01 -30.01
CA ASP A 867 21.52 7.77 -28.79
C ASP A 867 22.65 8.79 -28.98
N LYS A 868 22.51 9.96 -28.35
CA LYS A 868 23.33 11.13 -28.63
C LYS A 868 23.87 11.71 -27.32
N PHE A 869 25.18 11.86 -27.22
CA PHE A 869 25.87 12.33 -26.01
C PHE A 869 26.99 13.32 -26.39
N VAL A 870 27.17 14.38 -25.60
CA VAL A 870 28.38 15.21 -25.57
C VAL A 870 28.72 15.46 -24.10
N GLY A 871 29.96 15.23 -23.70
CA GLY A 871 30.37 15.26 -22.29
C GLY A 871 31.39 14.18 -21.96
N THR A 872 31.35 13.63 -20.77
CA THR A 872 32.07 12.41 -20.39
C THR A 872 31.10 11.23 -20.38
N PHE A 873 31.54 10.03 -20.79
CA PHE A 873 30.79 8.78 -20.65
C PHE A 873 31.62 7.70 -19.96
N GLU A 874 31.04 6.97 -19.00
CA GLU A 874 31.70 5.87 -18.26
C GLU A 874 30.72 4.71 -18.00
N ASN A 875 31.17 3.46 -18.21
CA ASN A 875 30.43 2.22 -17.90
C ASN A 875 28.96 2.21 -18.38
N GLY A 876 28.69 2.26 -19.68
CA GLY A 876 27.33 2.25 -20.22
C GLY A 876 27.17 1.58 -21.58
N VAL A 877 25.90 1.40 -21.97
CA VAL A 877 25.44 0.78 -23.23
C VAL A 877 24.48 1.73 -23.95
N TYR A 878 24.70 1.92 -25.25
CA TYR A 878 23.92 2.84 -26.08
C TYR A 878 23.75 2.34 -27.53
N LEU A 879 22.75 2.85 -28.24
CA LEU A 879 22.52 2.56 -29.67
C LEU A 879 23.21 3.61 -30.55
N GLN A 880 24.07 3.16 -31.46
CA GLN A 880 24.57 3.98 -32.57
C GLN A 880 24.83 3.08 -33.79
N GLU A 881 23.83 2.94 -34.65
CA GLU A 881 23.67 1.94 -35.74
C GLU A 881 23.67 0.47 -35.27
N LYS A 882 24.28 0.20 -34.12
CA LYS A 882 24.38 -1.07 -33.40
C LYS A 882 24.49 -0.78 -31.90
N TRP A 883 24.32 -1.79 -31.07
CA TRP A 883 24.59 -1.68 -29.65
C TRP A 883 26.09 -1.59 -29.36
N LEU A 884 26.52 -0.48 -28.75
CA LEU A 884 27.89 -0.21 -28.36
C LEU A 884 27.98 -0.08 -26.84
N ALA A 885 29.09 -0.56 -26.28
CA ALA A 885 29.29 -0.65 -24.84
C ALA A 885 30.68 -0.15 -24.43
N ILE A 886 30.71 0.84 -23.53
CA ILE A 886 31.91 1.53 -23.06
C ILE A 886 32.12 1.18 -21.58
N LYS A 887 33.33 0.77 -21.18
CA LYS A 887 33.69 0.55 -19.77
C LYS A 887 34.43 1.74 -19.17
N ASP A 888 35.59 2.05 -19.71
CA ASP A 888 36.46 3.12 -19.21
C ASP A 888 35.86 4.51 -19.45
N LYS A 889 36.31 5.51 -18.68
CA LYS A 889 35.88 6.91 -18.80
C LYS A 889 36.44 7.52 -20.09
N VAL A 890 35.56 7.96 -21.00
CA VAL A 890 35.92 8.61 -22.28
C VAL A 890 35.25 9.97 -22.42
N LYS A 891 35.78 10.87 -23.27
CA LYS A 891 35.00 12.03 -23.75
C LYS A 891 34.03 11.53 -24.84
N ALA A 892 32.76 11.82 -24.69
CA ALA A 892 31.73 11.57 -25.68
C ALA A 892 31.58 12.78 -26.61
N GLU A 893 31.40 12.52 -27.89
CA GLU A 893 31.08 13.48 -28.95
C GLU A 893 29.77 13.08 -29.62
N ASN A 894 29.05 14.04 -30.20
CA ASN A 894 27.78 13.75 -30.87
C ASN A 894 28.00 12.71 -31.98
N SER A 895 27.15 11.68 -32.01
CA SER A 895 27.28 10.53 -32.92
C SER A 895 28.54 9.67 -32.71
N MET A 896 29.15 9.67 -31.51
CA MET A 896 30.31 8.82 -31.18
C MET A 896 30.07 7.33 -31.48
N LYS A 897 31.05 6.67 -32.12
CA LYS A 897 31.07 5.24 -32.41
C LYS A 897 32.18 4.54 -31.60
N LEU A 898 32.06 4.60 -30.27
CA LEU A 898 33.10 4.20 -29.32
C LEU A 898 32.65 3.01 -28.47
N GLY A 899 33.63 2.23 -27.99
CA GLY A 899 33.40 1.03 -27.20
C GLY A 899 33.34 -0.27 -28.02
N THR A 900 32.94 -1.34 -27.34
CA THR A 900 32.83 -2.69 -27.91
C THR A 900 31.42 -2.91 -28.45
N GLN A 901 31.28 -3.46 -29.67
CA GLN A 901 29.97 -3.90 -30.15
C GLN A 901 29.49 -5.11 -29.34
N ILE A 902 28.27 -5.02 -28.81
CA ILE A 902 27.56 -6.12 -28.14
C ILE A 902 26.23 -6.39 -28.86
N ASN A 903 25.52 -7.45 -28.47
CA ASN A 903 24.20 -7.77 -29.01
C ASN A 903 23.25 -8.11 -27.84
N PRO A 904 22.82 -7.13 -27.02
CA PRO A 904 21.88 -7.34 -25.93
C PRO A 904 20.52 -7.83 -26.43
N THR A 905 19.82 -8.53 -25.55
CA THR A 905 18.61 -9.30 -25.84
C THR A 905 17.56 -9.10 -24.74
N ASN A 906 16.32 -9.48 -25.01
CA ASN A 906 15.27 -9.52 -24.00
C ASN A 906 15.62 -10.51 -22.88
N SER A 907 16.50 -11.49 -23.16
CA SER A 907 17.02 -12.43 -22.16
C SER A 907 17.94 -11.80 -21.11
N ASP A 908 18.52 -10.62 -21.38
CA ASP A 908 19.39 -9.89 -20.45
C ASP A 908 18.64 -9.24 -19.27
N PHE A 909 17.30 -9.12 -19.35
CA PHE A 909 16.47 -8.48 -18.33
C PHE A 909 15.56 -9.48 -17.61
N VAL A 910 15.26 -9.28 -16.33
CA VAL A 910 14.37 -10.15 -15.55
C VAL A 910 12.93 -10.09 -16.08
N SER A 911 12.40 -8.88 -16.26
CA SER A 911 11.13 -8.63 -16.96
C SER A 911 11.22 -7.42 -17.89
N LEU A 912 10.49 -7.48 -19.01
CA LEU A 912 10.23 -6.37 -19.94
C LEU A 912 8.73 -6.01 -20.03
N ALA A 913 7.89 -6.62 -19.18
CA ALA A 913 6.46 -6.33 -19.12
C ALA A 913 6.22 -5.02 -18.37
N SER A 914 5.87 -3.98 -19.10
CA SER A 914 5.43 -2.69 -18.56
C SER A 914 4.00 -2.76 -17.98
N PRO A 915 3.59 -1.84 -17.09
CA PRO A 915 2.22 -1.77 -16.58
C PRO A 915 1.19 -1.58 -17.69
N ALA A 916 -0.07 -1.99 -17.50
CA ALA A 916 -1.18 -1.54 -18.35
C ALA A 916 -1.54 -0.09 -18.04
N ASN A 917 -2.21 0.62 -18.96
CA ASN A 917 -2.89 1.88 -18.61
C ASN A 917 -4.12 1.58 -17.71
N GLY A 918 -4.52 2.55 -16.89
CA GLY A 918 -5.69 2.46 -16.00
C GLY A 918 -5.48 1.57 -14.77
N VAL A 919 -4.23 1.33 -14.39
CA VAL A 919 -3.87 0.64 -13.14
C VAL A 919 -3.43 1.65 -12.09
N ASP A 920 -3.74 1.38 -10.82
CA ASP A 920 -3.12 2.11 -9.71
C ASP A 920 -1.64 1.69 -9.62
N ILE A 921 -0.76 2.53 -10.15
CA ILE A 921 0.69 2.26 -10.19
C ILE A 921 1.32 2.29 -8.79
N ASP A 922 0.72 3.02 -7.84
CA ASP A 922 1.22 3.12 -6.47
C ASP A 922 0.98 1.81 -5.72
N GLN A 923 -0.18 1.15 -5.92
CA GLN A 923 -0.47 -0.19 -5.39
C GLN A 923 0.44 -1.28 -5.98
N ILE A 924 0.98 -1.09 -7.18
CA ILE A 924 1.82 -2.09 -7.86
C ILE A 924 3.31 -1.88 -7.55
N TRP A 925 3.80 -0.64 -7.54
CA TRP A 925 5.23 -0.33 -7.47
C TRP A 925 5.70 0.41 -6.20
N ARG A 926 4.83 0.82 -5.27
CA ARG A 926 5.27 1.37 -3.97
C ARG A 926 5.21 0.34 -2.85
N ASN A 927 6.29 0.25 -2.09
CA ASN A 927 6.30 -0.44 -0.80
C ASN A 927 5.58 0.43 0.27
N GLU A 928 5.35 -0.11 1.47
CA GLU A 928 4.65 0.60 2.55
C GLU A 928 5.36 1.91 2.97
N ASP A 929 6.69 1.96 2.91
CA ASP A 929 7.50 3.16 3.17
C ASP A 929 7.49 4.19 2.00
N GLY A 930 6.76 3.90 0.92
CA GLY A 930 6.67 4.71 -0.29
C GLY A 930 7.78 4.47 -1.33
N SER A 931 8.82 3.70 -0.97
CA SER A 931 9.94 3.38 -1.86
C SER A 931 9.49 2.55 -3.07
N LEU A 932 10.20 2.67 -4.20
CA LEU A 932 9.87 1.93 -5.42
C LEU A 932 10.42 0.51 -5.42
N ASN A 933 9.59 -0.44 -5.84
CA ASN A 933 9.96 -1.80 -6.20
C ASN A 933 9.29 -2.18 -7.52
N LEU A 934 10.09 -2.31 -8.57
CA LEU A 934 9.61 -2.59 -9.94
C LEU A 934 9.43 -4.09 -10.24
N HIS A 935 9.55 -4.97 -9.24
CA HIS A 935 9.38 -6.44 -9.36
C HIS A 935 10.18 -7.08 -10.51
N GLY A 936 11.40 -6.56 -10.76
CA GLY A 936 12.29 -7.04 -11.81
C GLY A 936 12.06 -6.45 -13.21
N PHE A 937 11.08 -5.55 -13.40
CA PHE A 937 10.95 -4.80 -14.66
C PHE A 937 12.22 -3.97 -14.91
N MET A 938 12.80 -4.12 -16.11
CA MET A 938 14.09 -3.55 -16.53
C MET A 938 15.31 -3.90 -15.67
N GLN A 939 15.19 -4.83 -14.71
CA GLN A 939 16.31 -5.31 -13.91
C GLN A 939 17.23 -6.20 -14.76
N VAL A 940 18.51 -5.85 -14.85
CA VAL A 940 19.52 -6.65 -15.57
C VAL A 940 19.83 -7.95 -14.83
N LYS A 941 19.83 -9.08 -15.54
CA LYS A 941 20.23 -10.39 -15.00
C LYS A 941 21.75 -10.46 -14.79
N ALA A 942 22.17 -11.04 -13.66
CA ALA A 942 23.59 -11.20 -13.28
C ALA A 942 24.43 -12.12 -14.21
N ASN A 943 23.82 -12.79 -15.18
CA ASN A 943 24.48 -13.66 -16.17
C ASN A 943 24.31 -13.18 -17.63
N GLY A 944 23.69 -12.03 -17.87
CA GLY A 944 23.57 -11.43 -19.21
C GLY A 944 24.86 -10.75 -19.70
N GLN A 945 24.90 -10.38 -20.98
CA GLN A 945 25.90 -9.45 -21.53
C GLN A 945 25.90 -8.11 -20.78
N LEU A 946 24.70 -7.66 -20.37
CA LEU A 946 24.52 -6.42 -19.63
C LEU A 946 24.98 -6.50 -18.15
N ALA A 947 25.22 -7.69 -17.58
CA ALA A 947 25.44 -7.91 -16.14
C ALA A 947 26.60 -7.11 -15.50
N SER A 948 27.56 -6.66 -16.31
CA SER A 948 28.70 -5.85 -15.85
C SER A 948 28.43 -4.35 -15.89
N TYR A 949 27.35 -3.91 -16.53
CA TYR A 949 26.89 -2.53 -16.60
C TYR A 949 25.84 -2.32 -15.52
N LYS A 950 25.70 -1.07 -15.08
CA LYS A 950 24.60 -0.65 -14.21
C LYS A 950 23.72 0.31 -14.99
N GLY A 951 22.42 0.25 -14.72
CA GLY A 951 21.42 1.25 -15.10
C GLY A 951 20.57 1.49 -13.86
N ALA A 952 19.26 1.72 -14.05
CA ALA A 952 18.32 1.86 -12.94
C ALA A 952 18.26 0.58 -12.08
N GLN A 953 18.33 0.77 -10.76
CA GLN A 953 18.24 -0.26 -9.72
C GLN A 953 17.18 0.18 -8.70
N LEU A 954 15.91 0.11 -9.11
CA LEU A 954 14.75 0.52 -8.31
C LEU A 954 14.23 -0.66 -7.46
N SER A 955 15.01 -1.01 -6.44
CA SER A 955 14.68 -1.97 -5.38
C SER A 955 14.72 -1.30 -4.00
N SER A 956 14.13 -1.97 -3.00
CA SER A 956 13.99 -1.50 -1.61
C SER A 956 15.30 -1.36 -0.81
N ASP A 957 16.46 -1.61 -1.43
CA ASP A 957 17.78 -1.53 -0.77
C ASP A 957 18.30 -0.09 -0.57
N TYR A 958 17.63 0.92 -1.13
CA TYR A 958 18.07 2.32 -1.10
C TYR A 958 17.52 3.12 0.08
N VAL A 959 18.43 3.74 0.83
CA VAL A 959 18.09 4.58 2.00
C VAL A 959 17.34 5.85 1.58
N GLN A 960 16.07 5.93 2.00
CA GLN A 960 15.21 7.11 1.82
C GLN A 960 15.83 8.39 2.44
N PRO A 961 15.66 9.57 1.82
CA PRO A 961 16.01 10.84 2.45
C PRO A 961 15.13 11.07 3.68
N THR A 962 15.71 11.57 4.77
CA THR A 962 14.95 11.76 6.01
C THR A 962 14.05 12.99 5.91
N VAL A 963 12.74 12.84 6.14
CA VAL A 963 11.75 13.94 6.26
C VAL A 963 12.00 14.92 7.42
N LYS A 964 13.08 14.74 8.20
CA LYS A 964 13.57 15.76 9.13
C LYS A 964 14.52 16.67 8.37
N PRO A 965 14.31 17.99 8.33
CA PRO A 965 15.20 18.90 7.64
C PRO A 965 16.63 18.71 8.15
N THR A 966 17.56 18.56 7.21
CA THR A 966 18.99 18.61 7.50
C THR A 966 19.28 19.91 8.24
N LYS A 967 20.08 19.85 9.31
CA LYS A 967 20.53 21.07 9.98
C LYS A 967 21.19 21.97 8.94
N VAL A 968 20.58 23.13 8.68
CA VAL A 968 21.12 24.16 7.79
C VAL A 968 22.62 24.29 8.05
N PRO A 969 23.48 24.14 7.02
CA PRO A 969 24.92 24.25 7.18
C PRO A 969 25.23 25.58 7.86
N THR A 970 25.58 25.51 9.14
CA THR A 970 25.75 26.73 9.93
C THR A 970 27.01 27.40 9.42
N ALA A 971 26.83 28.49 8.66
CA ALA A 971 27.93 29.35 8.25
C ALA A 971 28.64 29.80 9.53
N ALA A 972 29.79 29.19 9.83
CA ALA A 972 30.54 29.48 11.04
C ALA A 972 30.88 30.97 11.01
N PRO A 973 30.53 31.74 12.06
CA PRO A 973 30.64 33.20 12.00
C PRO A 973 32.09 33.59 11.70
N THR A 974 32.28 34.25 10.56
CA THR A 974 33.60 34.55 10.01
C THR A 974 34.41 35.33 11.05
N ALA A 975 35.59 34.81 11.41
CA ALA A 975 36.38 35.36 12.50
C ALA A 975 36.66 36.86 12.30
N THR A 976 36.40 37.66 13.35
CA THR A 976 36.45 39.12 13.31
C THR A 976 37.84 39.59 12.86
N PRO A 977 37.96 40.47 11.85
CA PRO A 977 39.26 40.87 11.31
C PRO A 977 40.07 41.67 12.34
N THR A 978 41.22 41.13 12.76
CA THR A 978 42.10 41.76 13.75
C THR A 978 42.81 42.98 13.17
N ALA A 979 42.54 44.16 13.72
CA ALA A 979 43.11 45.42 13.26
C ALA A 979 44.57 45.63 13.75
N LYS A 980 45.56 45.35 12.88
CA LYS A 980 46.90 45.95 12.99
C LYS A 980 47.59 46.09 11.61
N PRO A 981 48.01 47.30 11.19
CA PRO A 981 48.56 47.54 9.85
C PRO A 981 50.09 47.51 9.78
N THR A 982 50.64 47.11 8.62
CA THR A 982 51.82 47.66 7.89
C THR A 982 52.18 46.70 6.74
N LYS A 983 52.87 47.08 5.65
CA LYS A 983 53.56 48.34 5.29
C LYS A 983 53.33 48.68 3.80
N ALA A 984 53.76 49.86 3.36
CA ALA A 984 53.33 50.49 2.10
C ALA A 984 53.93 49.87 0.80
N PRO A 985 53.21 49.96 -0.34
CA PRO A 985 53.74 49.67 -1.68
C PRO A 985 54.37 50.90 -2.36
N THR A 986 55.30 50.66 -3.29
CA THR A 986 55.96 51.67 -4.15
C THR A 986 56.38 51.03 -5.49
N ALA A 987 56.23 51.66 -6.66
CA ALA A 987 55.69 53.00 -6.93
C ALA A 987 55.20 53.19 -8.41
N THR A 988 54.10 53.94 -8.57
CA THR A 988 53.85 55.00 -9.60
C THR A 988 53.79 54.70 -11.13
N PRO A 989 53.05 55.50 -11.95
CA PRO A 989 51.84 56.31 -11.63
C PRO A 989 50.78 56.53 -12.76
N THR A 990 49.47 56.36 -12.43
CA THR A 990 48.32 57.22 -12.88
C THR A 990 47.95 57.30 -14.39
N PRO A 991 46.86 58.01 -14.83
CA PRO A 991 45.72 58.66 -14.13
C PRO A 991 44.31 58.10 -14.49
N LYS A 992 43.34 57.92 -13.56
CA LYS A 992 42.35 58.90 -12.99
C LYS A 992 41.09 59.08 -13.91
N PRO A 993 39.82 59.37 -13.46
CA PRO A 993 39.27 59.60 -12.10
C PRO A 993 38.05 58.73 -11.64
N THR A 994 37.99 58.49 -10.32
CA THR A 994 36.85 58.59 -9.34
C THR A 994 35.41 58.87 -9.83
N LYS A 995 34.34 58.45 -9.13
CA LYS A 995 34.05 58.76 -7.69
C LYS A 995 32.90 57.91 -7.10
N ALA A 996 32.86 57.74 -5.77
CA ALA A 996 31.82 56.99 -5.04
C ALA A 996 30.96 57.91 -4.13
N PRO A 997 29.76 57.46 -3.71
CA PRO A 997 28.98 58.09 -2.63
C PRO A 997 28.81 57.21 -1.37
N THR A 998 29.12 57.80 -0.22
CA THR A 998 28.67 57.46 1.15
C THR A 998 27.26 58.06 1.43
N ALA A 999 26.52 57.79 2.52
CA ALA A 999 26.40 56.66 3.47
C ALA A 999 25.25 56.98 4.47
N THR A 1000 24.72 55.96 5.17
CA THR A 1000 23.84 56.01 6.38
C THR A 1000 22.43 56.66 6.30
N PRO A 1001 21.41 56.09 7.00
CA PRO A 1001 20.02 56.59 7.04
C PRO A 1001 19.66 57.38 8.32
N THR A 1002 18.47 58.01 8.33
CA THR A 1002 17.81 58.64 9.50
C THR A 1002 16.38 58.09 9.70
N ALA A 1003 15.75 58.34 10.86
CA ALA A 1003 14.61 57.53 11.34
C ALA A 1003 13.40 58.30 11.90
N LYS A 1004 12.24 57.59 11.93
CA LYS A 1004 11.03 57.83 12.77
C LYS A 1004 10.06 58.97 12.31
N PRO A 1005 8.79 59.06 12.81
CA PRO A 1005 7.64 58.24 12.32
C PRO A 1005 6.31 59.04 12.13
N THR A 1006 5.15 58.35 12.19
CA THR A 1006 3.73 58.81 12.23
C THR A 1006 3.02 58.93 10.85
N LYS A 1007 1.69 58.79 10.72
CA LYS A 1007 0.57 58.70 11.71
C LYS A 1007 -0.61 57.82 11.20
N ALA A 1008 -1.62 57.60 12.05
CA ALA A 1008 -2.77 56.70 11.80
C ALA A 1008 -3.87 57.28 10.86
N PRO A 1009 -4.72 56.43 10.23
CA PRO A 1009 -5.79 56.84 9.31
C PRO A 1009 -7.12 57.20 10.01
N THR A 1010 -8.02 57.89 9.32
CA THR A 1010 -9.36 58.26 9.84
C THR A 1010 -10.44 58.32 8.75
N ALA A 1011 -11.66 57.91 9.12
CA ALA A 1011 -12.98 58.22 8.52
C ALA A 1011 -13.35 57.68 7.11
N THR A 1012 -14.46 56.94 7.08
CA THR A 1012 -15.26 56.56 5.90
C THR A 1012 -16.14 57.74 5.42
N PRO A 1013 -16.70 57.67 4.19
CA PRO A 1013 -18.14 57.35 4.12
C PRO A 1013 -18.60 56.46 2.94
N LYS A 1014 -19.87 56.03 3.03
CA LYS A 1014 -20.73 55.23 2.12
C LYS A 1014 -22.05 56.03 1.98
N PRO A 1015 -22.95 55.89 0.96
CA PRO A 1015 -23.08 54.91 -0.15
C PRO A 1015 -22.82 55.55 -1.55
N THR A 1016 -23.46 55.34 -2.73
CA THR A 1016 -24.76 54.74 -3.13
C THR A 1016 -24.91 54.41 -4.64
N THR A 1017 -25.82 53.46 -4.95
CA THR A 1017 -26.61 53.25 -6.19
C THR A 1017 -25.94 53.02 -7.57
N ALA A 1018 -26.26 51.85 -8.15
CA ALA A 1018 -26.21 51.49 -9.57
C ALA A 1018 -27.44 52.08 -10.35
N PRO A 1019 -27.78 51.80 -11.65
CA PRO A 1019 -27.40 50.61 -12.44
C PRO A 1019 -27.22 50.73 -13.99
N ARG A 1020 -26.74 49.61 -14.60
CA ARG A 1020 -26.81 49.22 -16.04
C ARG A 1020 -25.93 50.06 -17.00
N LYS A 1021 -25.41 49.52 -18.13
CA LYS A 1021 -25.69 48.29 -18.90
C LYS A 1021 -24.39 47.81 -19.62
N ARG A 1022 -24.23 46.50 -19.91
CA ARG A 1022 -23.09 45.94 -20.68
C ARG A 1022 -23.37 45.85 -22.19
N LYS A 1023 -22.38 46.23 -23.02
CA LYS A 1023 -21.83 45.49 -24.18
C LYS A 1023 -20.54 46.24 -24.59
N ALA A 1024 -19.34 45.67 -24.40
CA ALA A 1024 -18.72 44.60 -25.19
C ALA A 1024 -17.92 45.15 -26.38
N TYR A 1025 -16.60 45.01 -26.33
CA TYR A 1025 -15.67 45.08 -27.45
C TYR A 1025 -14.62 43.97 -27.30
N ARG A 1026 -13.91 43.71 -28.38
CA ARG A 1026 -13.00 42.57 -28.58
C ARG A 1026 -11.62 43.11 -29.00
N ASP A 1027 -10.67 42.19 -29.12
CA ASP A 1027 -9.42 42.30 -29.87
C ASP A 1027 -8.36 43.30 -29.33
N LEU A 1028 -7.24 42.76 -28.87
CA LEU A 1028 -5.96 42.97 -29.54
C LEU A 1028 -5.06 41.76 -29.28
N ASP A 1029 -4.56 41.15 -30.35
CA ASP A 1029 -3.72 39.96 -30.32
C ASP A 1029 -2.23 40.32 -30.34
N ILE A 1030 -1.34 39.40 -29.93
CA ILE A 1030 0.12 39.60 -29.95
C ILE A 1030 0.76 38.51 -30.79
N ASP A 1031 1.49 38.94 -31.83
CA ASP A 1031 2.32 38.08 -32.68
C ASP A 1031 3.71 38.71 -32.85
N GLY A 1032 4.74 37.87 -32.97
CA GLY A 1032 6.10 38.33 -33.24
C GLY A 1032 7.22 37.40 -32.74
N MET A 1033 7.56 36.37 -33.52
CA MET A 1033 8.90 36.23 -34.15
C MET A 1033 9.11 34.87 -34.85
N ILE A 1034 9.15 34.86 -36.18
CA ILE A 1034 9.90 33.86 -36.98
C ILE A 1034 10.63 34.58 -38.12
N SER A 1035 11.91 34.26 -38.36
CA SER A 1035 12.67 34.84 -39.47
C SER A 1035 13.66 33.85 -40.12
N SER A 1036 13.23 33.20 -41.20
CA SER A 1036 14.10 32.73 -42.29
C SER A 1036 13.25 32.48 -43.54
N GLY A 1037 13.67 32.99 -44.72
CA GLY A 1037 12.79 33.08 -45.90
C GLY A 1037 13.19 32.19 -47.08
N GLY A 1038 12.19 31.68 -47.82
CA GLY A 1038 12.40 30.79 -48.97
C GLY A 1038 11.21 30.70 -49.95
N ARG A 1039 11.13 31.67 -50.88
CA ARG A 1039 10.53 31.64 -52.24
C ARG A 1039 10.04 30.24 -52.77
N LEU A 1040 8.90 30.07 -53.47
CA LEU A 1040 8.08 30.99 -54.31
C LEU A 1040 6.68 30.40 -54.70
N LYS A 1041 5.70 31.28 -54.93
CA LYS A 1041 4.55 31.21 -55.90
C LYS A 1041 3.43 30.15 -55.80
N ASN A 1042 2.20 30.70 -55.78
CA ASN A 1042 0.97 30.32 -56.51
C ASN A 1042 0.37 28.90 -56.30
N GLY A 1043 -0.93 28.71 -56.04
CA GLY A 1043 -2.04 29.67 -55.81
C GLY A 1043 -3.38 29.15 -56.36
N TYR A 1044 -4.51 29.62 -55.79
CA TYR A 1044 -5.91 29.25 -56.11
C TYR A 1044 -6.31 27.80 -55.71
N ALA A 1045 -7.54 27.47 -55.34
CA ALA A 1045 -8.71 28.28 -54.91
C ALA A 1045 -9.75 27.41 -54.15
N SER A 1046 -10.54 28.08 -53.31
CA SER A 1046 -12.00 27.96 -53.05
C SER A 1046 -12.79 26.67 -53.43
N ILE A 1047 -13.88 26.28 -52.75
CA ILE A 1047 -14.94 27.13 -52.14
C ILE A 1047 -15.82 26.35 -51.11
N CYS A 1048 -16.41 27.08 -50.15
CA CYS A 1048 -17.77 27.00 -49.54
C CYS A 1048 -18.66 25.72 -49.64
N THR A 1049 -19.59 25.38 -48.72
CA THR A 1049 -20.18 26.05 -47.52
C THR A 1049 -21.11 25.11 -46.72
N LEU A 1050 -21.43 25.49 -45.47
CA LEU A 1050 -22.71 25.29 -44.74
C LEU A 1050 -23.40 23.91 -44.73
N VAL A 1051 -23.51 23.32 -43.52
CA VAL A 1051 -24.68 23.56 -42.65
C VAL A 1051 -24.17 24.02 -41.28
#